data_AF-M5RS62-F1
#
_entry.id   AF-M5RS62-F1
#
_cell.length_a   1.000
_cell.length_b   1.000
_cell.length_c   1.000
_cell.angle_alpha   90.00
_cell.angle_beta   90.00
_cell.angle_gamma   90.00
#
_symmetry.space_group_name_H-M   'P 1'
#
loop_
_entity.id
_entity.type
_entity.pdbx_description
1 polymer ?
#
loop_
_entity_poly.entity_id
_entity_poly.type
_entity_poly.pdbx_seq_one_letter_code
_entity_poly.pdbx_strand_id
1 'polypeptide(L)'
;MLLVGSILIVNNPFAVAQDADLTTEPAPRKSDGLALDALFAEQHIAESGVLIRDRARSMSRQRAFKFLTDWVLPNDQHSGFRVTTDYVASSPQSSARIVSPAIQWIRLANELKKIDEIRTAISQSRIHSQRDQCDQSALLALLAIEEGSITLAGELLEQFFSLALSDANLLHETRQAILLCADQAAQSPELSLIVRDSAEIVTQHYLKEVHRTAWHRHFWATHATLHVQSQRHVNTLHSSGLYADELDTTQWHRVSRSSAFENGNGFPSAKWYITAGSARKMSTHGDDFLFFASPLQGSFDIETDVTGFGYRDTQLMIAGEWTGLIYDHRHYAIGNISGELRRVPLDLPMQDVHSHGSIHIRTAVRETEATTFYNARPIHVQPLTPHRDPWIAVRSSHNTRGGVDDLRITGTPTIPDTIALVTSADLSEWYDYFDTRTAASHRLNDWKGTVETHPSGDTATEITDARATELPLGSSAERLLVYSRPMIENGSIEYEFWYTPGETIAHPAVGRRCYLLSDEGVRLHQLTDGRYERSALRSDNASEILGDQPTLNLLADAWNKMQVEVTGDELRLLLNGQLIHQTVLELDRLERKFGLFHYADQSDLRVRNPHWTGNWPKQMPALDEQDLAVYATAELDRTAEDLPEVFVQKIDEQSILDRKFTVVSGNASADVRLSDDGVRLSRDGNEGYSGTLLGTVVDVGGDFDVVLSYDQLEYKATPGKVASIQMYVRAANEYTDVGAVQCTKGRDDKFSVQCLKMQTVNGEDRRHYFGRHPTEATAGRIRICRRANKIYYLHAENDSTQFQLIGEEDFTVEDLQDLGIQFGVQVQGTDGYSRARFKKIEIRAERLGGLVTESADAMLAKFNGQREQLPVSFHCDFSTTPLDTNDFHTWGSLSDWDRSTGGILVDAVGSDKWTSAGISLKHVIHGDFDITFAFQANQLAVPKEGDYTQVFLQVETSDVDRMQFNAMLSKSPRDAIVSQGQFRTRNGERYSYNRMGSLGITSPDYLRLLRRDTKIYIYAGVESEKHEYLIGSTSAPGVPLAPFGVRMMLHTGGSDRTSQMLVKSLDVKAQQLTRLEVGQIANPGTRTITPRTPKPSTPPTKSLPTRIIESVRGLFQ
;
A
#
# COMPACT_ATOMS: atom_id res chain seq x y z
N MET A 1 -2.86 6.07 -41.12
CA MET A 1 -1.94 6.54 -42.17
C MET A 1 -2.76 6.90 -43.40
N LEU A 2 -3.12 8.17 -43.56
CA LEU A 2 -3.53 8.87 -44.78
C LEU A 2 -3.56 10.36 -44.39
N LEU A 3 -2.64 11.14 -44.96
CA LEU A 3 -2.50 12.58 -44.73
C LEU A 3 -3.68 13.32 -45.36
N VAL A 4 -4.34 14.19 -44.61
CA VAL A 4 -5.10 15.32 -45.16
C VAL A 4 -4.59 16.57 -44.44
N GLY A 5 -4.07 17.49 -45.24
CA GLY A 5 -3.27 18.62 -44.83
C GLY A 5 -4.03 19.72 -44.10
N SER A 6 -3.25 20.46 -43.33
CA SER A 6 -3.59 21.70 -42.66
C SER A 6 -4.24 22.71 -43.61
N ILE A 7 -5.52 23.03 -43.39
CA ILE A 7 -6.13 24.25 -43.88
C ILE A 7 -6.23 25.20 -42.68
N LEU A 8 -5.31 26.16 -42.64
CA LEU A 8 -5.43 27.38 -41.86
C LEU A 8 -6.65 28.15 -42.37
N ILE A 9 -7.74 28.16 -41.59
CA ILE A 9 -8.78 29.19 -41.75
C ILE A 9 -8.39 30.32 -40.79
N VAL A 10 -7.54 31.22 -41.30
CA VAL A 10 -7.45 32.59 -40.80
C VAL A 10 -8.66 33.31 -41.39
N ASN A 11 -9.56 33.82 -40.55
CA ASN A 11 -10.44 34.93 -40.91
C ASN A 11 -10.98 35.61 -39.65
N ASN A 12 -10.26 36.64 -39.22
CA ASN A 12 -10.84 37.77 -38.51
C ASN A 12 -10.61 39.00 -39.40
N PRO A 13 -11.65 39.68 -39.89
CA PRO A 13 -11.50 41.04 -40.32
C PRO A 13 -12.54 41.92 -39.61
N PHE A 14 -12.26 42.33 -38.37
CA PHE A 14 -12.80 43.59 -37.85
C PHE A 14 -11.80 44.70 -38.19
N ALA A 15 -11.91 45.23 -39.40
CA ALA A 15 -11.40 46.55 -39.75
C ALA A 15 -12.59 47.53 -39.66
N VAL A 16 -12.36 48.62 -38.93
CA VAL A 16 -13.30 49.72 -38.71
C VAL A 16 -13.71 50.34 -40.05
N ALA A 17 -15.01 50.31 -40.37
CA ALA A 17 -15.64 51.18 -41.36
C ALA A 17 -16.78 51.94 -40.68
N GLN A 18 -16.64 53.27 -40.65
CA GLN A 18 -17.63 54.23 -40.16
C GLN A 18 -18.90 54.23 -41.03
N ASP A 19 -20.03 54.46 -40.36
CA ASP A 19 -21.33 54.94 -40.86
C ASP A 19 -21.84 54.38 -42.20
N ALA A 20 -22.67 53.34 -42.10
CA ALA A 20 -23.80 53.16 -43.01
C ALA A 20 -24.97 52.46 -42.28
N ASP A 21 -26.12 53.11 -42.35
CA ASP A 21 -27.43 52.77 -41.81
C ASP A 21 -27.84 51.29 -42.11
N LEU A 22 -27.90 50.45 -41.06
CA LEU A 22 -28.34 49.05 -41.14
C LEU A 22 -29.79 48.92 -40.64
N THR A 23 -30.74 49.34 -41.48
CA THR A 23 -32.11 48.84 -41.39
C THR A 23 -32.29 47.67 -42.36
N THR A 24 -32.61 46.49 -41.80
CA THR A 24 -33.10 45.26 -42.43
C THR A 24 -32.10 44.40 -43.23
N GLU A 25 -31.53 43.37 -42.58
CA GLU A 25 -31.07 42.17 -43.29
C GLU A 25 -32.26 41.32 -43.76
N PRO A 26 -32.21 40.72 -44.98
CA PRO A 26 -33.24 39.82 -45.45
C PRO A 26 -33.13 38.46 -44.74
N ALA A 27 -34.28 37.93 -44.28
CA ALA A 27 -34.36 36.59 -43.71
C ALA A 27 -33.83 35.53 -44.71
N PRO A 28 -33.09 34.49 -44.25
CA PRO A 28 -32.62 33.42 -45.11
C PRO A 28 -33.80 32.76 -45.85
N ARG A 29 -33.65 32.60 -47.17
CA ARG A 29 -34.67 31.91 -48.00
C ARG A 29 -34.71 30.44 -47.59
N LYS A 30 -35.92 29.85 -47.56
CA LYS A 30 -36.27 28.48 -47.11
C LYS A 30 -35.32 27.33 -47.50
N SER A 31 -34.48 27.48 -48.52
CA SER A 31 -33.56 26.45 -49.00
C SER A 31 -32.22 26.42 -48.25
N ASP A 32 -31.76 27.54 -47.70
CA ASP A 32 -30.38 27.67 -47.22
C ASP A 32 -30.25 27.18 -45.76
N GLY A 33 -31.27 27.42 -44.93
CA GLY A 33 -31.31 26.96 -43.53
C GLY A 33 -31.30 25.44 -43.39
N LEU A 34 -32.18 24.75 -44.12
CA LEU A 34 -32.22 23.27 -44.15
C LEU A 34 -30.99 22.65 -44.82
N ALA A 35 -30.37 23.35 -45.78
CA ALA A 35 -29.12 22.90 -46.40
C ALA A 35 -27.93 23.01 -45.43
N LEU A 36 -27.84 24.09 -44.66
CA LEU A 36 -26.85 24.24 -43.59
C LEU A 36 -27.05 23.19 -42.49
N ASP A 37 -28.31 22.91 -42.13
CA ASP A 37 -28.67 21.84 -41.18
C ASP A 37 -28.17 20.46 -41.64
N ALA A 38 -28.41 20.11 -42.90
CA ALA A 38 -27.95 18.85 -43.48
C ALA A 38 -26.41 18.76 -43.64
N LEU A 39 -25.73 19.89 -43.88
CA LEU A 39 -24.28 19.93 -44.11
C LEU A 39 -23.45 19.85 -42.83
N PHE A 40 -23.90 20.53 -41.77
CA PHE A 40 -23.16 20.59 -40.51
C PHE A 40 -23.70 19.60 -39.46
N ALA A 41 -24.90 19.05 -39.65
CA ALA A 41 -25.69 18.37 -38.63
C ALA A 41 -25.97 19.28 -37.41
N GLU A 42 -27.13 19.14 -36.77
CA GLU A 42 -27.50 20.00 -35.61
C GLU A 42 -26.52 19.94 -34.43
N GLN A 43 -25.59 19.00 -34.41
CA GLN A 43 -24.51 18.91 -33.42
C GLN A 43 -23.38 19.93 -33.63
N HIS A 44 -23.34 20.63 -34.76
CA HIS A 44 -22.34 21.65 -35.10
C HIS A 44 -22.98 22.97 -35.53
N ILE A 45 -23.94 23.48 -34.74
CA ILE A 45 -24.55 24.80 -34.97
C ILE A 45 -23.46 25.88 -35.01
N ALA A 46 -23.48 26.70 -36.06
CA ALA A 46 -22.52 27.79 -36.26
C ALA A 46 -22.57 28.86 -35.14
N GLU A 47 -23.73 29.03 -34.51
CA GLU A 47 -23.97 29.97 -33.41
C GLU A 47 -23.81 29.28 -32.05
N SER A 48 -22.91 29.81 -31.21
CA SER A 48 -22.70 29.38 -29.83
C SER A 48 -23.95 29.58 -28.96
N GLY A 49 -24.24 28.62 -28.08
CA GLY A 49 -25.37 28.70 -27.14
C GLY A 49 -25.28 29.91 -26.19
N VAL A 50 -24.07 30.39 -25.91
CA VAL A 50 -23.83 31.64 -25.16
C VAL A 50 -24.36 32.85 -25.94
N LEU A 51 -24.07 32.95 -27.24
CA LEU A 51 -24.55 34.04 -28.09
C LEU A 51 -26.08 34.08 -28.15
N ILE A 52 -26.72 32.91 -28.30
CA ILE A 52 -28.18 32.80 -28.29
C ILE A 52 -28.78 33.26 -26.97
N ARG A 53 -28.19 32.82 -25.84
CA ARG A 53 -28.62 33.23 -24.49
C ARG A 53 -28.50 34.74 -24.30
N ASP A 54 -27.37 35.31 -24.70
CA ASP A 54 -27.09 36.74 -24.47
C ASP A 54 -27.95 37.62 -25.38
N ARG A 55 -28.22 37.18 -26.62
CA ARG A 55 -29.21 37.79 -27.50
C ARG A 55 -30.63 37.72 -26.93
N ALA A 56 -31.02 36.58 -26.33
CA ALA A 56 -32.32 36.48 -25.68
C ALA A 56 -32.42 37.42 -24.46
N ARG A 57 -31.34 37.59 -23.69
CA ARG A 57 -31.29 38.47 -22.52
C ARG A 57 -31.40 39.97 -22.84
N SER A 58 -30.98 40.39 -24.02
CA SER A 58 -31.14 41.78 -24.46
C SER A 58 -32.56 42.11 -24.96
N MET A 59 -33.44 41.11 -25.09
CA MET A 59 -34.83 41.29 -25.48
C MET A 59 -35.78 41.40 -24.28
N SER A 60 -36.95 42.01 -24.48
CA SER A 60 -38.07 41.90 -23.52
C SER A 60 -38.48 40.44 -23.32
N ARG A 61 -38.91 40.06 -22.11
CA ARG A 61 -39.25 38.66 -21.75
C ARG A 61 -40.15 37.95 -22.79
N GLN A 62 -41.21 38.58 -23.29
CA GLN A 62 -42.10 37.96 -24.29
C GLN A 62 -41.43 37.72 -25.65
N ARG A 63 -40.59 38.67 -26.10
CA ARG A 63 -39.79 38.52 -27.32
C ARG A 63 -38.72 37.46 -27.16
N ALA A 64 -38.03 37.44 -26.01
CA ALA A 64 -37.05 36.42 -25.66
C ALA A 64 -37.68 35.01 -25.66
N PHE A 65 -38.89 34.86 -25.10
CA PHE A 65 -39.63 33.60 -25.10
C PHE A 65 -39.91 33.14 -26.52
N LYS A 66 -40.47 34.00 -27.37
CA LYS A 66 -40.74 33.62 -28.77
C LYS A 66 -39.46 33.27 -29.53
N PHE A 67 -38.41 34.07 -29.37
CA PHE A 67 -37.11 33.84 -30.00
C PHE A 67 -36.54 32.47 -29.61
N LEU A 68 -36.58 32.13 -28.32
CA LEU A 68 -36.10 30.84 -27.82
C LEU A 68 -37.02 29.67 -28.23
N THR A 69 -38.34 29.87 -28.31
CA THR A 69 -39.28 28.85 -28.84
C THR A 69 -38.93 28.49 -30.28
N ASP A 70 -38.75 29.50 -31.13
CA ASP A 70 -38.38 29.31 -32.55
C ASP A 70 -36.95 28.73 -32.69
N TRP A 71 -36.09 28.90 -31.67
CA TRP A 71 -34.76 28.27 -31.65
C TRP A 71 -34.80 26.82 -31.19
N VAL A 72 -35.52 26.48 -30.12
CA VAL A 72 -35.48 25.15 -29.50
C VAL A 72 -36.33 24.13 -30.24
N LEU A 73 -37.53 24.52 -30.69
CA LEU A 73 -38.48 23.62 -31.32
C LEU A 73 -38.24 23.49 -32.84
N PRO A 74 -38.41 22.29 -33.42
CA PRO A 74 -38.34 22.08 -34.87
C PRO A 74 -39.25 23.04 -35.64
N ASN A 75 -38.78 23.60 -36.75
CA ASN A 75 -39.57 24.47 -37.61
C ASN A 75 -39.03 24.54 -39.05
N ASP A 76 -39.50 25.51 -39.85
CA ASP A 76 -39.09 25.66 -41.26
C ASP A 76 -37.58 25.94 -41.46
N GLN A 77 -36.82 26.27 -40.40
CA GLN A 77 -35.38 26.57 -40.45
C GLN A 77 -34.49 25.41 -39.99
N HIS A 78 -35.02 24.45 -39.21
CA HIS A 78 -34.27 23.30 -38.68
C HIS A 78 -35.20 22.17 -38.28
N SER A 79 -34.73 20.93 -38.44
CA SER A 79 -35.61 19.76 -38.47
C SER A 79 -35.73 19.00 -37.14
N GLY A 80 -34.84 19.23 -36.18
CA GLY A 80 -34.80 18.55 -34.88
C GLY A 80 -34.96 19.49 -33.69
N PHE A 81 -34.86 18.92 -32.48
CA PHE A 81 -34.85 19.71 -31.24
C PHE A 81 -33.43 20.19 -30.93
N ARG A 82 -33.29 21.47 -30.56
CA ARG A 82 -31.98 22.03 -30.19
C ARG A 82 -31.73 21.99 -28.69
N VAL A 83 -31.32 20.83 -28.20
CA VAL A 83 -30.92 20.60 -26.79
C VAL A 83 -29.39 20.70 -26.67
N THR A 84 -28.86 21.91 -26.77
CA THR A 84 -27.40 22.16 -26.77
C THR A 84 -26.88 22.63 -25.41
N THR A 85 -25.59 22.38 -25.16
CA THR A 85 -24.85 22.97 -24.04
C THR A 85 -23.64 23.74 -24.54
N ASP A 86 -23.33 24.82 -23.84
CA ASP A 86 -22.11 25.61 -23.98
C ASP A 86 -21.57 25.93 -22.58
N TYR A 87 -20.35 26.44 -22.49
CA TYR A 87 -19.62 26.59 -21.24
C TYR A 87 -19.07 27.99 -21.11
N VAL A 88 -19.28 28.58 -19.93
CA VAL A 88 -18.75 29.91 -19.61
C VAL A 88 -17.67 29.73 -18.55
N ALA A 89 -16.53 30.40 -18.79
CA ALA A 89 -15.38 30.46 -17.89
C ALA A 89 -15.75 31.00 -16.51
N SER A 90 -14.94 30.64 -15.51
CA SER A 90 -15.03 31.27 -14.21
C SER A 90 -14.58 32.74 -14.30
N SER A 91 -15.21 33.57 -13.48
CA SER A 91 -14.91 34.99 -13.31
C SER A 91 -14.81 35.27 -11.80
N PRO A 92 -14.22 36.39 -11.37
CA PRO A 92 -14.19 36.76 -9.96
C PRO A 92 -15.57 36.79 -9.27
N GLN A 93 -16.66 36.88 -10.04
CA GLN A 93 -18.03 36.99 -9.56
C GLN A 93 -18.85 35.72 -9.77
N SER A 94 -18.35 34.72 -10.50
CA SER A 94 -19.11 33.49 -10.78
C SER A 94 -18.24 32.31 -11.21
N SER A 95 -18.59 31.12 -10.74
CA SER A 95 -17.92 29.87 -11.13
C SER A 95 -18.23 29.48 -12.57
N ALA A 96 -17.39 28.60 -13.14
CA ALA A 96 -17.65 28.00 -14.44
C ALA A 96 -19.01 27.27 -14.43
N ARG A 97 -19.78 27.38 -15.51
CA ARG A 97 -21.15 26.86 -15.57
C ARG A 97 -21.59 26.42 -16.96
N ILE A 98 -22.56 25.51 -16.96
CA ILE A 98 -23.28 25.07 -18.15
C ILE A 98 -24.28 26.15 -18.57
N VAL A 99 -24.36 26.38 -19.87
CA VAL A 99 -25.31 27.30 -20.51
C VAL A 99 -26.13 26.54 -21.54
N SER A 100 -27.45 26.67 -21.47
CA SER A 100 -28.35 26.09 -22.47
C SER A 100 -29.51 27.02 -22.79
N PRO A 101 -29.72 27.37 -24.08
CA PRO A 101 -30.92 28.06 -24.53
C PRO A 101 -32.22 27.32 -24.16
N ALA A 102 -32.21 25.98 -24.17
CA ALA A 102 -33.37 25.16 -23.80
C ALA A 102 -33.76 25.32 -22.32
N ILE A 103 -32.79 25.33 -21.41
CA ILE A 103 -33.06 25.57 -19.98
C ILE A 103 -33.57 27.00 -19.75
N GLN A 104 -32.98 28.00 -20.43
CA GLN A 104 -33.46 29.38 -20.33
C GLN A 104 -34.90 29.51 -20.86
N TRP A 105 -35.22 28.82 -21.95
CA TRP A 105 -36.56 28.78 -22.53
C TRP A 105 -37.59 28.21 -21.56
N ILE A 106 -37.29 27.07 -20.93
CA ILE A 106 -38.14 26.41 -19.94
C ILE A 106 -38.37 27.32 -18.71
N ARG A 107 -37.30 27.90 -18.14
CA ARG A 107 -37.40 28.85 -17.02
C ARG A 107 -38.26 30.06 -17.36
N LEU A 108 -38.06 30.64 -18.55
CA LEU A 108 -38.83 31.79 -19.00
C LEU A 108 -40.30 31.43 -19.24
N ALA A 109 -40.58 30.20 -19.70
CA ALA A 109 -41.95 29.69 -19.81
C ALA A 109 -42.61 29.59 -18.43
N ASN A 110 -41.88 29.14 -17.41
CA ASN A 110 -42.35 29.09 -16.02
C ASN A 110 -42.69 30.49 -15.50
N GLU A 111 -41.75 31.43 -15.64
CA GLU A 111 -41.94 32.83 -15.25
C GLU A 111 -43.16 33.48 -15.93
N LEU A 112 -43.39 33.17 -17.21
CA LEU A 112 -44.51 33.69 -18.00
C LEU A 112 -45.80 32.88 -17.86
N LYS A 113 -45.81 31.81 -17.05
CA LYS A 113 -46.94 30.89 -16.87
C LYS A 113 -47.42 30.26 -18.20
N LYS A 114 -46.48 29.87 -19.05
CA LYS A 114 -46.67 29.26 -20.38
C LYS A 114 -46.20 27.81 -20.46
N ILE A 115 -46.08 27.13 -19.31
CA ILE A 115 -45.58 25.76 -19.23
C ILE A 115 -46.48 24.78 -20.01
N ASP A 116 -47.81 24.86 -19.88
CA ASP A 116 -48.74 24.00 -20.62
C ASP A 116 -48.68 24.22 -22.14
N GLU A 117 -48.43 25.46 -22.57
CA GLU A 117 -48.25 25.84 -23.98
C GLU A 117 -47.03 25.11 -24.55
N ILE A 118 -45.88 25.18 -23.86
CA ILE A 118 -44.66 24.52 -24.34
C ILE A 118 -44.70 23.00 -24.18
N ARG A 119 -45.34 22.46 -23.13
CA ARG A 119 -45.57 21.01 -22.99
C ARG A 119 -46.31 20.45 -24.19
N THR A 120 -47.41 21.12 -24.55
CA THR A 120 -48.22 20.73 -25.72
C THR A 120 -47.41 20.82 -27.00
N ALA A 121 -46.64 21.90 -27.18
CA ALA A 121 -45.79 22.08 -28.35
C ALA A 121 -44.69 20.99 -28.46
N ILE A 122 -44.03 20.64 -27.35
CA ILE A 122 -43.01 19.58 -27.31
C ILE A 122 -43.64 18.24 -27.69
N SER A 123 -44.74 17.86 -27.05
CA SER A 123 -45.40 16.56 -27.29
C SER A 123 -46.00 16.41 -28.69
N GLN A 124 -46.40 17.52 -29.33
CA GLN A 124 -46.97 17.52 -30.68
C GLN A 124 -45.93 17.72 -31.79
N SER A 125 -44.68 18.03 -31.44
CA SER A 125 -43.60 18.19 -32.41
C SER A 125 -43.31 16.87 -33.13
N ARG A 126 -42.95 16.96 -34.42
CA ARG A 126 -42.73 15.80 -35.27
C ARG A 126 -41.38 15.15 -34.96
N ILE A 127 -41.39 13.83 -34.74
CA ILE A 127 -40.19 13.03 -34.50
C ILE A 127 -39.73 12.43 -35.83
N HIS A 128 -38.48 12.66 -36.22
CA HIS A 128 -37.90 12.16 -37.47
C HIS A 128 -36.81 11.11 -37.25
N SER A 129 -36.23 11.07 -36.05
CA SER A 129 -35.13 10.18 -35.67
C SER A 129 -35.26 9.67 -34.22
N GLN A 130 -34.47 8.65 -33.86
CA GLN A 130 -34.36 8.19 -32.46
C GLN A 130 -33.76 9.28 -31.55
N ARG A 131 -32.88 10.12 -32.09
CA ARG A 131 -32.36 11.30 -31.40
C ARG A 131 -33.47 12.29 -31.04
N ASP A 132 -34.36 12.62 -31.99
CA ASP A 132 -35.49 13.53 -31.72
C ASP A 132 -36.41 12.99 -30.63
N GLN A 133 -36.60 11.66 -30.60
CA GLN A 133 -37.38 11.00 -29.55
C GLN A 133 -36.72 11.18 -28.17
N CYS A 134 -35.38 11.04 -28.10
CA CYS A 134 -34.63 11.27 -26.87
C CYS A 134 -34.67 12.74 -26.46
N ASP A 135 -34.46 13.67 -27.38
CA ASP A 135 -34.46 15.11 -27.10
C ASP A 135 -35.86 15.61 -26.67
N GLN A 136 -36.93 15.08 -27.27
CA GLN A 136 -38.31 15.31 -26.81
C GLN A 136 -38.50 14.81 -25.36
N SER A 137 -38.07 13.58 -25.07
CA SER A 137 -38.17 12.99 -23.72
C SER A 137 -37.38 13.81 -22.70
N ALA A 138 -36.18 14.25 -23.05
CA ALA A 138 -35.34 15.10 -22.21
C ALA A 138 -36.00 16.46 -21.91
N LEU A 139 -36.57 17.12 -22.92
CA LEU A 139 -37.26 18.40 -22.71
C LEU A 139 -38.49 18.26 -21.80
N LEU A 140 -39.25 17.16 -21.93
CA LEU A 140 -40.38 16.89 -21.02
C LEU A 140 -39.91 16.63 -19.58
N ALA A 141 -38.81 15.89 -19.40
CA ALA A 141 -38.21 15.66 -18.09
C ALA A 141 -37.74 16.98 -17.45
N LEU A 142 -36.96 17.80 -18.19
CA LEU A 142 -36.50 19.11 -17.75
C LEU A 142 -37.65 20.06 -17.38
N LEU A 143 -38.75 20.01 -18.15
CA LEU A 143 -39.96 20.78 -17.86
C LEU A 143 -40.61 20.35 -16.53
N ALA A 144 -40.72 19.04 -16.29
CA ALA A 144 -41.26 18.51 -15.04
C ALA A 144 -40.39 18.85 -13.81
N ILE A 145 -39.06 18.89 -13.98
CA ILE A 145 -38.13 19.35 -12.94
C ILE A 145 -38.39 20.83 -12.61
N GLU A 146 -38.51 21.69 -13.63
CA GLU A 146 -38.76 23.13 -13.44
C GLU A 146 -40.11 23.42 -12.74
N GLU A 147 -41.13 22.60 -12.99
CA GLU A 147 -42.42 22.67 -12.28
C GLU A 147 -42.35 22.20 -10.81
N GLY A 148 -41.27 21.52 -10.41
CA GLY A 148 -41.13 20.89 -9.10
C GLY A 148 -41.91 19.57 -8.96
N SER A 149 -42.29 18.92 -10.07
CA SER A 149 -43.04 17.65 -10.06
C SER A 149 -42.09 16.45 -9.98
N ILE A 150 -41.62 16.12 -8.77
CA ILE A 150 -40.60 15.08 -8.54
C ILE A 150 -40.97 13.71 -9.13
N THR A 151 -42.21 13.22 -8.90
CA THR A 151 -42.63 11.90 -9.40
C THR A 151 -42.64 11.84 -10.93
N LEU A 152 -43.26 12.83 -11.58
CA LEU A 152 -43.32 12.90 -13.04
C LEU A 152 -41.92 13.09 -13.64
N ALA A 153 -41.09 13.93 -13.03
CA ALA A 153 -39.71 14.11 -13.44
C ALA A 153 -38.91 12.81 -13.35
N GLY A 154 -39.07 12.04 -12.27
CA GLY A 154 -38.44 10.74 -12.09
C GLY A 154 -38.81 9.75 -13.20
N GLU A 155 -40.11 9.58 -13.47
CA GLU A 155 -40.61 8.69 -14.54
C GLU A 155 -40.07 9.09 -15.93
N LEU A 156 -40.07 10.39 -16.24
CA LEU A 156 -39.58 10.91 -17.52
C LEU A 156 -38.06 10.80 -17.65
N LEU A 157 -37.31 10.96 -16.55
CA LEU A 157 -35.86 10.77 -16.52
C LEU A 157 -35.50 9.30 -16.75
N GLU A 158 -36.16 8.36 -16.07
CA GLU A 158 -35.94 6.92 -16.30
C GLU A 158 -36.22 6.53 -17.75
N GLN A 159 -37.33 7.02 -18.31
CA GLN A 159 -37.67 6.82 -19.72
C GLN A 159 -36.59 7.39 -20.64
N PHE A 160 -36.16 8.63 -20.40
CA PHE A 160 -35.13 9.29 -21.21
C PHE A 160 -33.80 8.52 -21.15
N PHE A 161 -33.30 8.18 -19.97
CA PHE A 161 -32.04 7.45 -19.82
C PHE A 161 -32.14 6.03 -20.40
N SER A 162 -33.28 5.35 -20.26
CA SER A 162 -33.48 4.05 -20.90
C SER A 162 -33.41 4.13 -22.44
N LEU A 163 -33.90 5.22 -23.03
CA LEU A 163 -33.81 5.45 -24.48
C LEU A 163 -32.37 5.82 -24.88
N ALA A 164 -31.78 6.81 -24.22
CA ALA A 164 -30.47 7.35 -24.57
C ALA A 164 -29.33 6.33 -24.38
N LEU A 165 -29.46 5.41 -23.42
CA LEU A 165 -28.47 4.37 -23.13
C LEU A 165 -28.69 3.06 -23.91
N SER A 166 -29.68 3.00 -24.81
CA SER A 166 -30.01 1.78 -25.57
C SER A 166 -28.96 1.39 -26.62
N ASP A 167 -28.20 2.36 -27.13
CA ASP A 167 -27.12 2.18 -28.10
C ASP A 167 -26.00 3.22 -27.89
N ALA A 168 -24.77 2.86 -28.21
CA ALA A 168 -23.59 3.72 -28.02
C ALA A 168 -23.60 4.96 -28.91
N ASN A 169 -24.10 4.88 -30.16
CA ASN A 169 -24.17 6.05 -31.04
C ASN A 169 -25.23 7.02 -30.55
N LEU A 170 -26.40 6.49 -30.14
CA LEU A 170 -27.48 7.33 -29.61
C LEU A 170 -27.07 8.05 -28.32
N LEU A 171 -26.34 7.38 -27.43
CA LEU A 171 -25.72 7.99 -26.25
C LEU A 171 -24.83 9.17 -26.65
N HIS A 172 -23.97 8.99 -27.66
CA HIS A 172 -23.09 10.06 -28.13
C HIS A 172 -23.88 11.22 -28.78
N GLU A 173 -24.87 10.93 -29.61
CA GLU A 173 -25.72 11.93 -30.27
C GLU A 173 -26.52 12.76 -29.27
N THR A 174 -26.97 12.16 -28.16
CA THR A 174 -27.83 12.77 -27.15
C THR A 174 -27.08 13.24 -25.89
N ARG A 175 -25.74 13.18 -25.89
CA ARG A 175 -24.90 13.49 -24.73
C ARG A 175 -25.16 14.86 -24.10
N GLN A 176 -25.60 15.83 -24.90
CA GLN A 176 -25.93 17.19 -24.43
C GLN A 176 -27.19 17.17 -23.56
N ALA A 177 -28.24 16.46 -24.00
CA ALA A 177 -29.46 16.24 -23.23
C ALA A 177 -29.19 15.46 -21.94
N ILE A 178 -28.32 14.44 -22.01
CA ILE A 178 -27.86 13.66 -20.85
C ILE A 178 -27.27 14.57 -19.77
N LEU A 179 -26.32 15.44 -20.16
CA LEU A 179 -25.68 16.37 -19.23
C LEU A 179 -26.70 17.31 -18.58
N LEU A 180 -27.62 17.91 -19.35
CA LEU A 180 -28.61 18.84 -18.81
C LEU A 180 -29.58 18.15 -17.85
N CYS A 181 -30.09 16.97 -18.21
CA CYS A 181 -31.00 16.22 -17.35
C CYS A 181 -30.31 15.80 -16.05
N ALA A 182 -29.08 15.30 -16.12
CA ALA A 182 -28.28 14.95 -14.95
C ALA A 182 -27.99 16.18 -14.07
N ASP A 183 -27.63 17.32 -14.67
CA ASP A 183 -27.28 18.56 -13.95
C ASP A 183 -28.49 19.17 -13.23
N GLN A 184 -29.67 19.17 -13.86
CA GLN A 184 -30.90 19.64 -13.21
C GLN A 184 -31.40 18.63 -12.16
N ALA A 185 -31.29 17.32 -12.40
CA ALA A 185 -31.62 16.30 -11.40
C ALA A 185 -30.71 16.39 -10.16
N ALA A 186 -29.44 16.76 -10.35
CA ALA A 186 -28.46 16.99 -9.29
C ALA A 186 -28.76 18.21 -8.39
N GLN A 187 -29.91 18.87 -8.54
CA GLN A 187 -30.39 19.90 -7.62
C GLN A 187 -31.46 19.37 -6.64
N SER A 188 -31.93 18.13 -6.83
CA SER A 188 -32.87 17.43 -5.93
C SER A 188 -32.24 16.13 -5.42
N PRO A 189 -32.20 15.91 -4.09
CA PRO A 189 -31.72 14.65 -3.54
C PRO A 189 -32.49 13.41 -4.02
N GLU A 190 -33.80 13.53 -4.19
CA GLU A 190 -34.69 12.46 -4.67
C GLU A 190 -34.40 12.09 -6.12
N LEU A 191 -34.32 13.09 -7.01
CA LEU A 191 -34.01 12.86 -8.43
C LEU A 191 -32.56 12.41 -8.62
N SER A 192 -31.64 12.86 -7.74
CA SER A 192 -30.25 12.40 -7.75
C SER A 192 -30.14 10.90 -7.53
N LEU A 193 -30.94 10.34 -6.61
CA LEU A 193 -30.97 8.91 -6.36
C LEU A 193 -31.44 8.11 -7.60
N ILE A 194 -32.41 8.64 -8.34
CA ILE A 194 -32.96 8.01 -9.55
C ILE A 194 -31.93 7.99 -10.69
N VAL A 195 -31.21 9.10 -10.90
CA VAL A 195 -30.32 9.27 -12.07
C VAL A 195 -28.90 8.74 -11.86
N ARG A 196 -28.45 8.60 -10.60
CA ARG A 196 -27.05 8.26 -10.26
C ARG A 196 -26.50 7.06 -11.04
N ASP A 197 -27.24 5.96 -11.08
CA ASP A 197 -26.76 4.72 -11.69
C ASP A 197 -26.64 4.85 -13.21
N SER A 198 -27.57 5.57 -13.86
CA SER A 198 -27.45 5.92 -15.29
C SER A 198 -26.24 6.82 -15.56
N ALA A 199 -25.96 7.78 -14.67
CA ALA A 199 -24.79 8.64 -14.79
C ALA A 199 -23.45 7.88 -14.63
N GLU A 200 -23.42 6.85 -13.78
CA GLU A 200 -22.27 5.95 -13.67
C GLU A 200 -22.05 5.14 -14.95
N ILE A 201 -23.11 4.62 -15.59
CA ILE A 201 -23.01 3.93 -16.89
C ILE A 201 -22.39 4.83 -17.96
N VAL A 202 -22.84 6.09 -18.06
CA VAL A 202 -22.26 7.07 -19.00
C VAL A 202 -20.79 7.35 -18.66
N THR A 203 -20.46 7.46 -17.38
CA THR A 203 -19.07 7.68 -16.95
C THR A 203 -18.16 6.52 -17.36
N GLN A 204 -18.61 5.28 -17.16
CA GLN A 204 -17.89 4.07 -17.56
C GLN A 204 -17.72 3.96 -19.08
N HIS A 205 -18.75 4.35 -19.85
CA HIS A 205 -18.69 4.40 -21.31
C HIS A 205 -17.54 5.29 -21.80
N TYR A 206 -17.42 6.50 -21.24
CA TYR A 206 -16.41 7.46 -21.63
C TYR A 206 -15.07 7.30 -20.89
N LEU A 207 -14.90 6.32 -20.00
CA LEU A 207 -13.72 6.24 -19.13
C LEU A 207 -12.39 6.11 -19.90
N LYS A 208 -12.40 5.50 -21.08
CA LYS A 208 -11.19 5.30 -21.90
C LYS A 208 -10.81 6.50 -22.77
N GLU A 209 -11.63 7.54 -22.85
CA GLU A 209 -11.29 8.72 -23.64
C GLU A 209 -10.16 9.52 -23.00
N VAL A 210 -9.08 9.75 -23.75
CA VAL A 210 -7.95 10.54 -23.23
C VAL A 210 -8.21 12.04 -23.38
N HIS A 211 -8.89 12.45 -24.46
CA HIS A 211 -9.21 13.85 -24.74
C HIS A 211 -10.48 14.30 -24.03
N ARG A 212 -10.32 14.86 -22.83
CA ARG A 212 -11.43 15.36 -22.00
C ARG A 212 -11.84 16.77 -22.37
N THR A 213 -12.85 16.88 -23.23
CA THR A 213 -13.54 18.15 -23.54
C THR A 213 -14.29 18.71 -22.33
N ALA A 214 -14.74 19.97 -22.40
CA ALA A 214 -15.55 20.61 -21.36
C ALA A 214 -16.80 19.78 -20.98
N TRP A 215 -17.43 19.13 -21.96
CA TRP A 215 -18.57 18.22 -21.72
C TRP A 215 -18.22 17.13 -20.70
N HIS A 216 -17.09 16.45 -20.87
CA HIS A 216 -16.66 15.38 -19.96
C HIS A 216 -16.43 15.92 -18.54
N ARG A 217 -15.78 17.09 -18.44
CA ARG A 217 -15.45 17.71 -17.14
C ARG A 217 -16.72 18.08 -16.37
N HIS A 218 -17.67 18.72 -17.05
CA HIS A 218 -18.98 19.06 -16.49
C HIS A 218 -19.76 17.81 -16.13
N PHE A 219 -19.82 16.81 -17.01
CA PHE A 219 -20.53 15.57 -16.72
C PHE A 219 -19.98 14.85 -15.48
N TRP A 220 -18.66 14.77 -15.33
CA TRP A 220 -18.07 14.20 -14.12
C TRP A 220 -18.30 15.05 -12.87
N ALA A 221 -18.29 16.38 -12.98
CA ALA A 221 -18.64 17.27 -11.88
C ALA A 221 -20.11 17.14 -11.46
N THR A 222 -21.01 16.93 -12.42
CA THR A 222 -22.42 16.62 -12.19
C THR A 222 -22.59 15.24 -11.56
N HIS A 223 -21.92 14.21 -12.08
CA HIS A 223 -21.93 12.87 -11.51
C HIS A 223 -21.43 12.86 -10.06
N ALA A 224 -20.38 13.63 -9.76
CA ALA A 224 -19.91 13.83 -8.39
C ALA A 224 -21.00 14.45 -7.48
N THR A 225 -21.74 15.45 -7.96
CA THR A 225 -22.87 16.03 -7.20
C THR A 225 -23.96 15.00 -6.95
N LEU A 226 -24.37 14.25 -7.99
CA LEU A 226 -25.40 13.20 -7.89
C LEU A 226 -25.02 12.18 -6.82
N HIS A 227 -23.75 11.75 -6.82
CA HIS A 227 -23.22 10.82 -5.84
C HIS A 227 -23.37 11.37 -4.41
N VAL A 228 -22.85 12.57 -4.13
CA VAL A 228 -22.89 13.19 -2.79
C VAL A 228 -24.33 13.43 -2.33
N GLN A 229 -25.21 13.93 -3.20
CA GLN A 229 -26.61 14.18 -2.84
C GLN A 229 -27.37 12.88 -2.55
N SER A 230 -27.16 11.84 -3.38
CA SER A 230 -27.78 10.53 -3.16
C SER A 230 -27.36 9.94 -1.81
N GLN A 231 -26.09 10.06 -1.43
CA GLN A 231 -25.57 9.58 -0.15
C GLN A 231 -26.18 10.33 1.02
N ARG A 232 -26.23 11.67 0.95
CA ARG A 232 -26.88 12.51 1.99
C ARG A 232 -28.35 12.14 2.18
N HIS A 233 -29.07 11.87 1.10
CA HIS A 233 -30.46 11.44 1.15
C HIS A 233 -30.61 10.08 1.85
N VAL A 234 -29.81 9.09 1.46
CA VAL A 234 -29.79 7.76 2.07
C VAL A 234 -29.45 7.83 3.56
N ASN A 235 -28.44 8.63 3.95
CA ASN A 235 -28.08 8.84 5.36
C ASN A 235 -29.20 9.51 6.17
N THR A 236 -30.01 10.37 5.54
CA THR A 236 -31.17 11.00 6.19
C THR A 236 -32.31 9.99 6.42
N LEU A 237 -32.50 9.06 5.48
CA LEU A 237 -33.56 8.04 5.55
C LEU A 237 -33.21 6.89 6.50
N HIS A 238 -31.93 6.51 6.55
CA HIS A 238 -31.42 5.45 7.39
C HIS A 238 -30.52 6.07 8.46
N SER A 239 -31.02 6.23 9.68
CA SER A 239 -30.28 6.72 10.87
C SER A 239 -29.09 5.82 11.27
N SER A 240 -28.66 4.92 10.38
CA SER A 240 -27.69 3.86 10.58
C SER A 240 -26.25 4.25 10.29
N GLY A 241 -25.95 5.49 9.89
CA GLY A 241 -24.57 5.97 9.71
C GLY A 241 -23.70 5.06 8.82
N LEU A 242 -24.30 4.39 7.83
CA LEU A 242 -23.63 3.34 7.03
C LEU A 242 -22.57 3.91 6.07
N TYR A 243 -22.57 5.22 5.82
CA TYR A 243 -21.60 5.90 4.96
C TYR A 243 -20.92 7.01 5.75
N ALA A 244 -19.59 7.07 5.68
CA ALA A 244 -18.80 8.13 6.32
C ALA A 244 -19.16 9.51 5.73
N ASP A 245 -19.43 10.47 6.61
CA ASP A 245 -19.71 11.85 6.23
C ASP A 245 -18.47 12.52 5.62
N GLU A 246 -18.69 13.42 4.66
CA GLU A 246 -17.62 14.23 4.07
C GLU A 246 -16.96 15.09 5.17
N LEU A 247 -15.64 15.00 5.26
CA LEU A 247 -14.84 15.71 6.25
C LEU A 247 -14.50 17.13 5.75
N ASP A 248 -14.80 18.13 6.57
CA ASP A 248 -14.27 19.48 6.39
C ASP A 248 -12.85 19.55 6.97
N THR A 249 -11.86 19.19 6.14
CA THR A 249 -10.46 19.09 6.54
C THR A 249 -9.75 20.44 6.47
N THR A 250 -8.97 20.74 7.52
CA THR A 250 -8.01 21.85 7.53
C THR A 250 -6.59 21.39 7.27
N GLN A 251 -6.35 20.07 7.20
CA GLN A 251 -5.03 19.47 6.98
C GLN A 251 -4.71 19.26 5.50
N TRP A 252 -5.74 19.15 4.64
CA TRP A 252 -5.57 18.88 3.21
C TRP A 252 -6.33 19.87 2.34
N HIS A 253 -5.61 20.57 1.47
CA HIS A 253 -6.16 21.63 0.63
C HIS A 253 -6.25 21.25 -0.84
N ARG A 254 -7.43 21.44 -1.40
CA ARG A 254 -7.77 21.11 -2.79
C ARG A 254 -7.21 22.20 -3.71
N VAL A 255 -6.29 21.83 -4.59
CA VAL A 255 -5.63 22.78 -5.51
C VAL A 255 -5.63 22.21 -6.92
N SER A 256 -6.15 22.97 -7.88
CA SER A 256 -6.04 22.64 -9.30
C SER A 256 -4.95 23.48 -9.95
N ARG A 257 -4.13 22.88 -10.81
CA ARG A 257 -3.35 23.66 -11.78
C ARG A 257 -4.34 24.21 -12.82
N SER A 258 -4.40 25.53 -12.94
CA SER A 258 -5.30 26.22 -13.86
C SER A 258 -4.48 27.08 -14.81
N SER A 259 -4.61 26.83 -16.12
CA SER A 259 -4.04 27.65 -17.18
C SER A 259 -5.16 28.37 -17.95
N ALA A 260 -4.76 29.26 -18.86
CA ALA A 260 -5.65 29.89 -19.82
C ALA A 260 -6.52 28.87 -20.59
N PHE A 261 -6.00 27.65 -20.82
CA PHE A 261 -6.75 26.60 -21.51
C PHE A 261 -7.92 26.05 -20.68
N GLU A 262 -7.68 25.60 -19.44
CA GLU A 262 -8.75 25.02 -18.61
C GLU A 262 -9.80 26.07 -18.27
N ASN A 263 -9.35 27.28 -17.90
CA ASN A 263 -10.26 28.34 -17.51
C ASN A 263 -11.05 28.90 -18.70
N GLY A 264 -10.39 29.25 -19.82
CA GLY A 264 -11.06 29.79 -21.01
C GLY A 264 -12.06 28.82 -21.67
N ASN A 265 -11.87 27.50 -21.50
CA ASN A 265 -12.86 26.49 -21.92
C ASN A 265 -13.98 26.24 -20.90
N GLY A 266 -13.99 26.95 -19.78
CA GLY A 266 -15.01 26.85 -18.75
C GLY A 266 -15.06 25.48 -18.07
N PHE A 267 -13.91 24.89 -17.78
CA PHE A 267 -13.87 23.65 -17.01
C PHE A 267 -14.28 23.90 -15.55
N PRO A 268 -15.16 23.05 -14.96
CA PRO A 268 -15.55 23.19 -13.56
C PRO A 268 -14.36 22.91 -12.62
N SER A 269 -14.46 23.38 -11.39
CA SER A 269 -13.49 23.06 -10.34
C SER A 269 -13.48 21.56 -10.04
N ALA A 270 -12.32 21.04 -9.65
CA ALA A 270 -12.19 19.65 -9.23
C ALA A 270 -12.97 19.39 -7.94
N LYS A 271 -13.61 18.22 -7.85
CA LYS A 271 -14.31 17.76 -6.65
C LYS A 271 -13.59 16.59 -6.05
N TRP A 272 -13.24 16.73 -4.79
CA TRP A 272 -12.69 15.68 -3.96
C TRP A 272 -13.72 15.29 -2.91
N TYR A 273 -13.95 13.99 -2.77
CA TYR A 273 -14.69 13.41 -1.66
C TYR A 273 -13.68 12.94 -0.62
N ILE A 274 -13.67 13.57 0.55
CA ILE A 274 -12.71 13.31 1.62
C ILE A 274 -13.49 12.82 2.83
N THR A 275 -13.08 11.69 3.39
CA THR A 275 -13.61 11.12 4.63
C THR A 275 -12.45 10.74 5.54
N ALA A 276 -12.71 10.42 6.80
CA ALA A 276 -11.68 9.89 7.67
C ALA A 276 -10.97 8.69 7.01
N GLY A 277 -9.65 8.76 6.88
CA GLY A 277 -8.84 7.69 6.30
C GLY A 277 -8.83 7.59 4.77
N SER A 278 -9.55 8.46 4.02
CA SER A 278 -9.68 8.31 2.56
C SER A 278 -9.93 9.61 1.81
N ALA A 279 -9.35 9.75 0.63
CA ALA A 279 -9.68 10.80 -0.31
C ALA A 279 -9.87 10.25 -1.73
N ARG A 280 -10.89 10.73 -2.45
CA ARG A 280 -11.20 10.34 -3.84
C ARG A 280 -11.47 11.56 -4.71
N LYS A 281 -10.80 11.64 -5.86
CA LYS A 281 -11.11 12.65 -6.86
C LYS A 281 -12.30 12.20 -7.71
N MET A 282 -13.40 12.93 -7.61
CA MET A 282 -14.65 12.64 -8.31
C MET A 282 -14.78 13.38 -9.64
N SER A 283 -14.25 14.60 -9.72
CA SER A 283 -14.17 15.39 -10.95
C SER A 283 -12.87 16.19 -11.00
N THR A 284 -12.56 16.76 -12.16
CA THR A 284 -11.23 17.31 -12.42
C THR A 284 -11.31 18.60 -13.23
N HIS A 285 -10.46 19.56 -12.88
CA HIS A 285 -10.29 20.81 -13.62
C HIS A 285 -9.12 20.67 -14.60
N GLY A 286 -7.94 20.37 -14.06
CA GLY A 286 -6.71 20.12 -14.79
C GLY A 286 -5.96 18.97 -14.12
N ASP A 287 -4.65 19.11 -13.91
CA ASP A 287 -4.00 18.27 -12.91
C ASP A 287 -4.36 18.81 -11.53
N ASP A 288 -4.86 17.94 -10.66
CA ASP A 288 -5.44 18.31 -9.39
C ASP A 288 -4.65 17.69 -8.24
N PHE A 289 -4.53 18.43 -7.14
CA PHE A 289 -3.68 18.15 -6.01
C PHE A 289 -4.46 18.29 -4.70
N LEU A 290 -4.13 17.46 -3.70
CA LEU A 290 -4.42 17.71 -2.30
C LEU A 290 -3.10 18.01 -1.58
N PHE A 291 -2.84 19.27 -1.28
CA PHE A 291 -1.64 19.68 -0.54
C PHE A 291 -1.84 19.51 0.95
N PHE A 292 -0.83 18.99 1.65
CA PHE A 292 -0.79 19.04 3.10
C PHE A 292 -0.64 20.49 3.59
N ALA A 293 -1.26 20.81 4.74
CA ALA A 293 -1.33 22.17 5.28
C ALA A 293 0.03 22.74 5.67
N SER A 294 0.98 21.89 6.07
CA SER A 294 2.28 22.33 6.60
C SER A 294 3.43 21.92 5.68
N PRO A 295 4.43 22.80 5.45
CA PRO A 295 5.67 22.43 4.78
C PRO A 295 6.51 21.54 5.71
N LEU A 296 7.09 20.45 5.20
CA LEU A 296 7.87 19.51 6.01
C LEU A 296 9.34 19.42 5.57
N GLN A 297 10.22 19.42 6.55
CA GLN A 297 11.66 19.16 6.41
C GLN A 297 12.12 18.12 7.43
N GLY A 298 13.39 17.74 7.40
CA GLY A 298 13.96 16.71 8.29
C GLY A 298 13.64 15.28 7.85
N SER A 299 13.56 14.36 8.81
CA SER A 299 13.36 12.93 8.57
C SER A 299 11.95 12.47 8.96
N PHE A 300 11.25 11.88 8.01
CA PHE A 300 9.88 11.38 8.18
C PHE A 300 9.58 10.30 7.13
N ASP A 301 8.53 9.53 7.35
CA ASP A 301 7.98 8.58 6.39
C ASP A 301 6.54 8.97 6.05
N ILE A 302 6.16 8.82 4.78
CA ILE A 302 4.78 8.89 4.33
C ILE A 302 4.37 7.57 3.68
N GLU A 303 3.27 6.99 4.16
CA GLU A 303 2.77 5.68 3.75
C GLU A 303 1.28 5.77 3.40
N THR A 304 0.85 5.11 2.32
CA THR A 304 -0.56 5.10 1.89
C THR A 304 -0.83 4.01 0.86
N ASP A 305 -2.07 3.61 0.68
CA ASP A 305 -2.52 2.88 -0.51
C ASP A 305 -3.08 3.86 -1.53
N VAL A 306 -2.47 3.92 -2.72
CA VAL A 306 -3.01 4.71 -3.84
C VAL A 306 -3.80 3.83 -4.77
N THR A 307 -4.86 4.36 -5.39
CA THR A 307 -5.52 3.64 -6.48
C THR A 307 -4.59 3.53 -7.69
N GLY A 308 -4.50 2.33 -8.27
CA GLY A 308 -3.63 2.03 -9.40
C GLY A 308 -4.38 1.46 -10.61
N PHE A 309 -3.95 1.85 -11.80
CA PHE A 309 -4.45 1.41 -13.10
C PHE A 309 -5.94 1.71 -13.35
N GLY A 310 -6.45 1.31 -14.53
CA GLY A 310 -7.86 1.47 -14.87
C GLY A 310 -8.35 2.92 -14.92
N TYR A 311 -7.47 3.88 -15.29
CA TYR A 311 -7.76 5.32 -15.27
C TYR A 311 -8.06 5.87 -13.86
N ARG A 312 -7.48 5.23 -12.83
CA ARG A 312 -7.57 5.65 -11.42
C ARG A 312 -6.20 5.96 -10.83
N ASP A 313 -5.17 6.11 -11.66
CA ASP A 313 -3.81 6.32 -11.17
C ASP A 313 -3.69 7.59 -10.32
N THR A 314 -3.16 7.45 -9.11
CA THR A 314 -2.86 8.54 -8.18
C THR A 314 -1.41 8.44 -7.75
N GLN A 315 -0.78 9.57 -7.48
CA GLN A 315 0.63 9.65 -7.10
C GLN A 315 0.79 10.49 -5.83
N LEU A 316 1.87 10.24 -5.08
CA LEU A 316 2.34 11.14 -4.05
C LEU A 316 3.45 12.02 -4.62
N MET A 317 3.37 13.31 -4.33
CA MET A 317 4.38 14.32 -4.62
C MET A 317 5.07 14.73 -3.32
N ILE A 318 6.38 14.57 -3.27
CA ILE A 318 7.24 14.82 -2.11
C ILE A 318 8.52 15.43 -2.63
N ALA A 319 9.01 16.49 -1.98
CA ALA A 319 10.21 17.18 -2.45
C ALA A 319 10.13 17.63 -3.92
N GLY A 320 8.95 18.08 -4.35
CA GLY A 320 8.69 18.61 -5.69
C GLY A 320 8.53 17.54 -6.79
N GLU A 321 8.77 16.27 -6.48
CA GLU A 321 8.67 15.17 -7.44
C GLU A 321 7.58 14.17 -7.05
N TRP A 322 6.87 13.64 -8.04
CA TRP A 322 6.00 12.48 -7.90
C TRP A 322 6.49 11.34 -8.77
N THR A 323 6.26 10.11 -8.31
CA THR A 323 6.48 8.90 -9.10
C THR A 323 5.16 8.22 -9.46
N GLY A 324 5.09 7.54 -10.60
CA GLY A 324 3.90 6.78 -11.01
C GLY A 324 4.27 5.52 -11.80
N LEU A 325 3.75 4.36 -11.40
CA LEU A 325 3.99 3.11 -12.13
C LEU A 325 3.25 3.15 -13.47
N ILE A 326 3.92 2.78 -14.56
CA ILE A 326 3.31 2.70 -15.89
C ILE A 326 2.61 1.35 -16.04
N TYR A 327 1.49 1.32 -16.78
CA TYR A 327 0.66 0.12 -17.04
C TYR A 327 1.41 -1.06 -17.68
N ASP A 328 2.63 -0.86 -18.17
CA ASP A 328 3.47 -1.93 -18.70
C ASP A 328 4.25 -2.70 -17.61
N HIS A 329 4.20 -2.22 -16.35
CA HIS A 329 4.93 -2.72 -15.19
C HIS A 329 6.46 -2.74 -15.36
N ARG A 330 6.99 -2.11 -16.40
CA ARG A 330 8.42 -2.10 -16.76
C ARG A 330 9.04 -0.71 -16.62
N HIS A 331 8.22 0.32 -16.53
CA HIS A 331 8.66 1.68 -16.32
C HIS A 331 7.91 2.33 -15.17
N TYR A 332 8.55 3.32 -14.56
CA TYR A 332 7.86 4.32 -13.75
C TYR A 332 8.10 5.71 -14.35
N ALA A 333 7.12 6.60 -14.23
CA ALA A 333 7.24 8.00 -14.53
C ALA A 333 7.75 8.77 -13.31
N ILE A 334 8.54 9.81 -13.57
CA ILE A 334 8.88 10.88 -12.64
C ILE A 334 8.26 12.15 -13.20
N GLY A 335 7.64 12.96 -12.36
CA GLY A 335 7.13 14.27 -12.74
C GLY A 335 7.07 15.26 -11.59
N ASN A 336 6.63 16.49 -11.88
CA ASN A 336 6.42 17.56 -10.91
C ASN A 336 5.07 18.27 -11.19
N ILE A 337 4.87 19.50 -10.70
CA ILE A 337 3.63 20.26 -10.95
C ILE A 337 3.38 20.53 -12.44
N SER A 338 4.44 20.58 -13.24
CA SER A 338 4.38 20.82 -14.68
C SER A 338 3.89 19.59 -15.45
N GLY A 339 4.00 18.40 -14.88
CA GLY A 339 3.52 17.15 -15.46
C GLY A 339 4.56 16.04 -15.39
N GLU A 340 4.40 15.02 -16.24
CA GLU A 340 5.41 13.95 -16.39
C GLU A 340 6.69 14.55 -16.99
N LEU A 341 7.85 14.31 -16.40
CA LEU A 341 9.14 14.80 -16.90
C LEU A 341 9.87 13.73 -17.72
N ARG A 342 9.89 12.49 -17.20
CA ARG A 342 10.56 11.35 -17.84
C ARG A 342 9.99 10.02 -17.37
N ARG A 343 10.26 8.98 -18.15
CA ARG A 343 10.05 7.57 -17.76
C ARG A 343 11.38 6.89 -17.55
N VAL A 344 11.46 6.06 -16.53
CA VAL A 344 12.66 5.32 -16.14
C VAL A 344 12.35 3.83 -16.19
N PRO A 345 13.18 3.01 -16.87
CA PRO A 345 13.01 1.56 -16.89
C PRO A 345 13.35 0.96 -15.52
N LEU A 346 12.67 -0.13 -15.19
CA LEU A 346 12.93 -0.96 -14.03
C LEU A 346 13.81 -2.15 -14.43
N ASP A 347 14.78 -2.52 -13.60
CA ASP A 347 15.66 -3.67 -13.85
C ASP A 347 14.87 -4.98 -13.97
N LEU A 348 13.81 -5.12 -13.17
CA LEU A 348 12.83 -6.20 -13.25
C LEU A 348 11.42 -5.60 -13.31
N PRO A 349 10.48 -6.22 -14.03
CA PRO A 349 9.10 -5.78 -13.99
C PRO A 349 8.55 -5.77 -12.55
N MET A 350 7.71 -4.80 -12.20
CA MET A 350 6.88 -4.88 -10.99
C MET A 350 5.89 -6.04 -11.11
N GLN A 351 5.48 -6.59 -9.99
CA GLN A 351 4.33 -7.48 -9.96
C GLN A 351 3.07 -6.80 -10.50
N ASP A 352 2.26 -7.56 -11.26
CA ASP A 352 0.94 -7.13 -11.67
C ASP A 352 -0.06 -7.16 -10.50
N VAL A 353 -0.51 -5.97 -10.10
CA VAL A 353 -1.49 -5.72 -9.05
C VAL A 353 -2.83 -5.18 -9.57
N HIS A 354 -3.11 -5.27 -10.87
CA HIS A 354 -4.37 -4.77 -11.45
C HIS A 354 -5.61 -5.37 -10.79
N SER A 355 -5.55 -6.64 -10.34
CA SER A 355 -6.66 -7.30 -9.64
C SER A 355 -6.94 -6.74 -8.24
N HIS A 356 -5.97 -6.05 -7.63
CA HIS A 356 -6.11 -5.44 -6.30
C HIS A 356 -6.62 -3.99 -6.39
N GLY A 357 -6.37 -3.32 -7.52
CA GLY A 357 -6.85 -1.94 -7.76
C GLY A 357 -6.14 -0.86 -6.93
N SER A 358 -5.17 -1.24 -6.09
CA SER A 358 -4.33 -0.35 -5.30
C SER A 358 -2.86 -0.76 -5.35
N ILE A 359 -2.00 0.21 -5.04
CA ILE A 359 -0.56 0.07 -4.89
C ILE A 359 -0.20 0.67 -3.54
N HIS A 360 0.47 -0.10 -2.68
CA HIS A 360 1.02 0.44 -1.44
C HIS A 360 2.26 1.28 -1.76
N ILE A 361 2.26 2.54 -1.32
CA ILE A 361 3.37 3.47 -1.51
C ILE A 361 3.91 3.90 -0.15
N ARG A 362 5.23 3.80 0.01
CA ARG A 362 5.98 4.43 1.10
C ARG A 362 7.05 5.32 0.51
N THR A 363 7.21 6.53 1.04
CA THR A 363 8.41 7.33 0.77
C THR A 363 9.10 7.67 2.08
N ALA A 364 10.32 7.17 2.24
CA ALA A 364 11.17 7.42 3.38
C ALA A 364 12.07 8.63 3.10
N VAL A 365 11.81 9.74 3.79
CA VAL A 365 12.56 10.99 3.67
C VAL A 365 13.61 11.05 4.76
N ARG A 366 14.86 11.19 4.36
CA ARG A 366 16.03 11.37 5.24
C ARG A 366 16.69 12.71 4.92
N GLU A 367 17.78 13.04 5.62
CA GLU A 367 18.40 14.37 5.46
C GLU A 367 18.87 14.67 4.04
N THR A 368 19.44 13.66 3.36
CA THR A 368 20.10 13.83 2.04
C THR A 368 19.37 13.14 0.89
N GLU A 369 18.36 12.32 1.15
CA GLU A 369 17.64 11.58 0.11
C GLU A 369 16.20 11.23 0.53
N ALA A 370 15.33 11.07 -0.47
CA ALA A 370 14.01 10.46 -0.34
C ALA A 370 13.98 9.17 -1.17
N THR A 371 13.60 8.05 -0.57
CA THR A 371 13.44 6.77 -1.27
C THR A 371 11.97 6.39 -1.36
N THR A 372 11.45 6.20 -2.56
CA THR A 372 10.08 5.77 -2.83
C THR A 372 10.00 4.28 -3.12
N PHE A 373 9.10 3.60 -2.42
CA PHE A 373 8.83 2.17 -2.46
C PHE A 373 7.42 1.91 -2.97
N TYR A 374 7.29 0.94 -3.88
CA TYR A 374 5.99 0.44 -4.36
C TYR A 374 5.88 -1.02 -3.93
N ASN A 375 4.87 -1.36 -3.12
CA ASN A 375 4.70 -2.68 -2.50
C ASN A 375 6.03 -3.21 -1.92
N ALA A 376 6.65 -2.43 -1.04
CA ALA A 376 7.98 -2.63 -0.45
C ALA A 376 9.21 -2.62 -1.38
N ARG A 377 9.07 -2.53 -2.70
CA ARG A 377 10.24 -2.48 -3.60
C ARG A 377 10.70 -1.05 -3.80
N PRO A 378 11.96 -0.69 -3.51
CA PRO A 378 12.47 0.64 -3.84
C PRO A 378 12.47 0.80 -5.36
N ILE A 379 11.82 1.85 -5.86
CA ILE A 379 11.76 2.16 -7.30
C ILE A 379 12.49 3.44 -7.66
N HIS A 380 12.63 4.38 -6.73
CA HIS A 380 13.21 5.68 -6.98
C HIS A 380 13.93 6.21 -5.74
N VAL A 381 15.11 6.80 -5.94
CA VAL A 381 15.87 7.53 -4.93
C VAL A 381 16.12 8.93 -5.47
N GLN A 382 15.59 9.93 -4.78
CA GLN A 382 15.74 11.34 -5.08
C GLN A 382 16.77 11.94 -4.12
N PRO A 383 17.91 12.46 -4.60
CA PRO A 383 18.81 13.26 -3.78
C PRO A 383 18.12 14.55 -3.33
N LEU A 384 18.24 14.88 -2.05
CA LEU A 384 17.64 16.08 -1.46
C LEU A 384 18.69 17.15 -1.22
N THR A 385 18.35 18.39 -1.59
CA THR A 385 19.13 19.57 -1.24
C THR A 385 18.57 20.21 0.05
N PRO A 386 19.36 21.05 0.74
CA PRO A 386 18.88 21.81 1.90
C PRO A 386 17.69 22.73 1.58
N HIS A 387 17.55 23.15 0.33
CA HIS A 387 16.52 24.10 -0.13
C HIS A 387 15.35 23.44 -0.84
N ARG A 388 15.19 22.12 -0.77
CA ARG A 388 14.13 21.35 -1.45
C ARG A 388 12.70 21.91 -1.24
N ASP A 389 11.82 21.62 -2.18
CA ASP A 389 10.38 21.86 -2.03
C ASP A 389 9.86 21.13 -0.77
N PRO A 390 9.31 21.84 0.22
CA PRO A 390 8.87 21.21 1.46
C PRO A 390 7.43 20.67 1.39
N TRP A 391 6.73 20.83 0.26
CA TRP A 391 5.33 20.45 0.16
C TRP A 391 5.14 18.96 -0.11
N ILE A 392 4.09 18.43 0.51
CA ILE A 392 3.55 17.10 0.24
C ILE A 392 2.21 17.28 -0.45
N ALA A 393 1.96 16.53 -1.52
CA ALA A 393 0.66 16.51 -2.17
C ALA A 393 0.27 15.13 -2.68
N VAL A 394 -1.03 14.84 -2.66
CA VAL A 394 -1.62 13.77 -3.48
C VAL A 394 -1.94 14.35 -4.85
N ARG A 395 -1.37 13.80 -5.92
CA ARG A 395 -1.66 14.19 -7.30
C ARG A 395 -2.62 13.20 -7.95
N SER A 396 -3.62 13.72 -8.63
CA SER A 396 -4.41 12.96 -9.60
C SER A 396 -4.49 13.70 -10.92
N SER A 397 -4.04 13.04 -12.00
CA SER A 397 -3.98 13.63 -13.35
C SER A 397 -5.37 13.96 -13.89
N HIS A 398 -5.40 14.89 -14.85
CA HIS A 398 -6.64 15.37 -15.46
C HIS A 398 -7.51 14.32 -16.16
N ASN A 399 -7.00 13.12 -16.42
CA ASN A 399 -7.69 12.02 -17.09
C ASN A 399 -8.01 10.84 -16.17
N THR A 400 -7.79 10.97 -14.86
CA THR A 400 -8.01 9.90 -13.87
C THR A 400 -8.97 10.33 -12.76
N ARG A 401 -9.58 9.33 -12.09
CA ARG A 401 -10.50 9.49 -10.94
C ARG A 401 -10.02 8.67 -9.73
N GLY A 402 -8.75 8.85 -9.39
CA GLY A 402 -8.09 8.09 -8.34
C GLY A 402 -8.22 8.68 -6.94
N GLY A 403 -7.50 8.10 -5.99
CA GLY A 403 -7.41 8.59 -4.63
C GLY A 403 -6.42 7.81 -3.77
N VAL A 404 -6.48 8.07 -2.47
CA VAL A 404 -5.60 7.49 -1.46
C VAL A 404 -6.42 6.97 -0.28
N ASP A 405 -5.94 5.91 0.34
CA ASP A 405 -6.43 5.36 1.60
C ASP A 405 -5.29 5.27 2.60
N ASP A 406 -5.61 5.50 3.87
CA ASP A 406 -4.70 5.33 5.00
C ASP A 406 -3.37 6.07 4.80
N LEU A 407 -3.44 7.36 4.44
CA LEU A 407 -2.28 8.21 4.28
C LEU A 407 -1.78 8.67 5.64
N ARG A 408 -0.62 8.15 6.04
CA ARG A 408 0.04 8.41 7.32
C ARG A 408 1.33 9.18 7.10
N ILE A 409 1.57 10.22 7.89
CA ILE A 409 2.87 10.89 7.99
C ILE A 409 3.42 10.63 9.39
N THR A 410 4.60 10.00 9.47
CA THR A 410 5.21 9.57 10.74
C THR A 410 6.68 9.99 10.83
N GLY A 411 7.26 9.97 12.03
CA GLY A 411 8.62 10.42 12.28
C GLY A 411 8.65 11.78 12.97
N THR A 412 9.72 12.55 12.75
CA THR A 412 9.95 13.82 13.45
C THR A 412 10.30 14.93 12.45
N PRO A 413 9.36 15.30 11.55
CA PRO A 413 9.60 16.39 10.62
C PRO A 413 9.74 17.72 11.37
N THR A 414 10.49 18.64 10.78
CA THR A 414 10.53 20.05 11.20
C THR A 414 9.65 20.87 10.27
N ILE A 415 8.84 21.76 10.82
CA ILE A 415 7.98 22.66 10.06
C ILE A 415 8.65 24.05 10.07
N PRO A 416 9.21 24.53 8.94
CA PRO A 416 9.88 25.82 8.90
C PRO A 416 8.87 26.98 8.99
N ASP A 417 9.32 28.15 9.45
CA ASP A 417 8.52 29.40 9.42
C ASP A 417 8.56 30.11 8.07
N THR A 418 9.66 29.93 7.35
CA THR A 418 9.92 30.54 6.05
C THR A 418 10.40 29.47 5.08
N ILE A 419 9.89 29.50 3.85
CA ILE A 419 10.32 28.62 2.76
C ILE A 419 10.86 29.43 1.59
N ALA A 420 11.85 28.89 0.89
CA ALA A 420 12.26 29.43 -0.40
C ALA A 420 11.21 29.07 -1.46
N LEU A 421 10.88 30.01 -2.34
CA LEU A 421 9.96 29.74 -3.45
C LEU A 421 10.68 29.25 -4.71
N VAL A 422 12.01 29.27 -4.73
CA VAL A 422 12.83 28.72 -5.82
C VAL A 422 13.80 27.72 -5.22
N THR A 423 13.60 26.44 -5.55
CA THR A 423 14.44 25.35 -5.02
C THR A 423 15.30 24.69 -6.10
N SER A 424 14.96 24.95 -7.36
CA SER A 424 15.58 24.36 -8.54
C SER A 424 15.61 25.34 -9.72
N ALA A 425 16.52 25.09 -10.67
CA ALA A 425 16.64 25.90 -11.89
C ALA A 425 15.49 25.68 -12.89
N ASP A 426 14.80 24.54 -12.82
CA ASP A 426 13.63 24.23 -13.64
C ASP A 426 12.32 24.76 -13.05
N LEU A 427 12.38 25.43 -11.89
CA LEU A 427 11.24 26.06 -11.20
C LEU A 427 10.11 25.03 -10.96
N SER A 428 10.45 23.90 -10.34
CA SER A 428 9.55 22.73 -10.18
C SER A 428 8.24 23.03 -9.45
N GLU A 429 8.18 24.10 -8.67
CA GLU A 429 7.02 24.56 -7.91
C GLU A 429 6.15 25.55 -8.68
N TRP A 430 6.61 26.01 -9.84
CA TRP A 430 5.95 27.03 -10.65
C TRP A 430 5.37 26.44 -11.93
N TYR A 431 4.35 27.11 -12.46
CA TYR A 431 3.84 26.83 -13.80
C TYR A 431 3.49 28.13 -14.52
N ASP A 432 3.61 28.13 -15.85
CA ASP A 432 3.19 29.24 -16.69
C ASP A 432 1.68 29.14 -16.97
N TYR A 433 0.94 30.22 -16.73
CA TYR A 433 -0.51 30.27 -16.96
C TYR A 433 -0.89 30.16 -18.45
N PHE A 434 -0.03 30.63 -19.36
CA PHE A 434 -0.30 30.62 -20.80
C PHE A 434 0.37 29.45 -21.54
N ASP A 435 1.06 28.56 -20.82
CA ASP A 435 1.64 27.34 -21.40
C ASP A 435 0.55 26.49 -22.06
N THR A 436 0.71 26.25 -23.36
CA THR A 436 -0.16 25.36 -24.12
C THR A 436 0.50 24.00 -24.17
N ARG A 437 -0.05 23.03 -23.43
CA ARG A 437 0.35 21.60 -23.43
C ARG A 437 0.24 20.99 -24.83
N THR A 438 1.15 21.33 -25.73
CA THR A 438 1.49 20.49 -26.88
C THR A 438 2.52 19.49 -26.37
N ALA A 439 2.35 18.22 -26.73
CA ALA A 439 2.97 17.05 -26.10
C ALA A 439 4.52 16.95 -26.16
N ALA A 440 5.25 18.06 -26.36
CA ALA A 440 6.69 18.09 -26.52
C ALA A 440 7.43 19.18 -25.71
N SER A 441 6.76 20.09 -25.01
CA SER A 441 7.44 21.11 -24.19
C SER A 441 7.05 21.03 -22.71
N HIS A 442 7.83 20.29 -21.91
CA HIS A 442 7.85 20.42 -20.45
C HIS A 442 8.58 21.70 -20.00
N ARG A 443 8.65 22.72 -20.86
CA ARG A 443 9.42 23.92 -20.64
C ARG A 443 8.45 25.04 -20.31
N LEU A 444 8.65 25.68 -19.15
CA LEU A 444 8.17 27.02 -18.92
C LEU A 444 8.71 27.87 -20.07
N ASN A 445 7.85 28.55 -20.82
CA ASN A 445 8.15 29.12 -22.15
C ASN A 445 9.59 29.68 -22.26
N ASP A 446 9.82 30.89 -21.76
CA ASP A 446 11.15 31.52 -21.71
C ASP A 446 11.63 31.77 -20.26
N TRP A 447 10.80 31.42 -19.27
CA TRP A 447 11.13 31.53 -17.85
C TRP A 447 12.33 30.66 -17.49
N LYS A 448 13.29 31.24 -16.77
CA LYS A 448 14.50 30.55 -16.31
C LYS A 448 14.71 30.80 -14.82
N GLY A 449 15.04 29.74 -14.09
CA GLY A 449 15.53 29.81 -12.73
C GLY A 449 17.05 29.64 -12.66
N THR A 450 17.70 30.32 -11.73
CA THR A 450 19.07 30.05 -11.31
C THR A 450 19.11 29.85 -9.79
N VAL A 451 19.97 28.93 -9.36
CA VAL A 451 20.23 28.65 -7.94
C VAL A 451 21.74 28.53 -7.79
N GLU A 452 22.36 29.51 -7.12
CA GLU A 452 23.79 29.57 -6.89
C GLU A 452 24.07 29.54 -5.39
N THR A 453 24.74 28.48 -4.92
CA THR A 453 25.19 28.39 -3.53
C THR A 453 26.60 28.96 -3.41
N HIS A 454 26.73 30.03 -2.63
CA HIS A 454 28.01 30.66 -2.34
C HIS A 454 28.84 29.81 -1.36
N PRO A 455 30.18 29.95 -1.35
CA PRO A 455 31.05 29.28 -0.38
C PRO A 455 30.74 29.61 1.09
N SER A 456 30.05 30.73 1.35
CA SER A 456 29.55 31.10 2.69
C SER A 456 28.39 30.23 3.18
N GLY A 457 27.77 29.46 2.28
CA GLY A 457 26.54 28.69 2.53
C GLY A 457 25.26 29.42 2.12
N ASP A 458 25.33 30.69 1.71
CA ASP A 458 24.18 31.45 1.24
C ASP A 458 23.78 31.02 -0.17
N THR A 459 22.49 30.83 -0.42
CA THR A 459 21.98 30.50 -1.76
C THR A 459 21.31 31.73 -2.37
N ALA A 460 21.85 32.19 -3.50
CA ALA A 460 21.24 33.21 -4.33
C ALA A 460 20.33 32.53 -5.38
N THR A 461 19.10 33.04 -5.52
CA THR A 461 18.15 32.53 -6.52
C THR A 461 17.63 33.65 -7.38
N GLU A 462 17.49 33.43 -8.69
CA GLU A 462 16.92 34.41 -9.62
C GLU A 462 15.94 33.73 -10.59
N ILE A 463 14.82 34.40 -10.85
CA ILE A 463 13.85 34.10 -11.90
C ILE A 463 13.97 35.19 -12.95
N THR A 464 14.12 34.79 -14.21
CA THR A 464 14.18 35.73 -15.34
C THR A 464 13.22 35.34 -16.45
N ASP A 465 12.63 36.33 -17.10
CA ASP A 465 11.96 36.19 -18.38
C ASP A 465 12.36 37.34 -19.30
N ALA A 466 12.70 37.04 -20.56
CA ALA A 466 13.18 38.05 -21.50
C ALA A 466 12.02 38.64 -22.30
N ARG A 467 12.12 39.91 -22.67
CA ARG A 467 11.19 40.58 -23.58
C ARG A 467 11.20 39.87 -24.92
N ALA A 468 10.02 39.49 -25.39
CA ALA A 468 9.80 38.88 -26.69
C ALA A 468 9.91 39.94 -27.80
N THR A 469 11.13 40.14 -28.31
CA THR A 469 11.44 41.14 -29.35
C THR A 469 10.73 40.91 -30.69
N GLU A 470 10.21 39.72 -30.91
CA GLU A 470 9.40 39.34 -32.07
C GLU A 470 7.95 39.81 -31.98
N LEU A 471 7.46 40.16 -30.79
CA LEU A 471 6.11 40.68 -30.61
C LEU A 471 6.06 42.19 -30.87
N PRO A 472 5.01 42.70 -31.55
CA PRO A 472 4.84 44.13 -31.72
C PRO A 472 4.68 44.84 -30.37
N LEU A 473 5.45 45.92 -30.17
CA LEU A 473 5.33 46.77 -28.98
C LEU A 473 3.90 47.34 -28.88
N GLY A 474 3.28 47.19 -27.72
CA GLY A 474 1.89 47.59 -27.47
C GLY A 474 0.85 46.50 -27.77
N SER A 475 1.27 45.30 -28.17
CA SER A 475 0.37 44.13 -28.28
C SER A 475 -0.17 43.67 -26.92
N SER A 476 0.46 44.09 -25.82
CA SER A 476 0.07 43.76 -24.45
C SER A 476 -0.01 42.25 -24.26
N ALA A 477 1.04 41.56 -24.69
CA ALA A 477 1.15 40.11 -24.61
C ALA A 477 1.40 39.68 -23.17
N GLU A 478 0.36 39.18 -22.51
CA GLU A 478 0.39 38.80 -21.09
C GLU A 478 1.31 37.60 -20.83
N ARG A 479 2.13 37.67 -19.76
CA ARG A 479 2.84 36.52 -19.21
C ARG A 479 2.70 36.46 -17.70
N LEU A 480 2.42 35.27 -17.18
CA LEU A 480 2.23 35.03 -15.75
C LEU A 480 2.85 33.69 -15.34
N LEU A 481 3.85 33.77 -14.47
CA LEU A 481 4.40 32.62 -13.74
C LEU A 481 3.66 32.48 -12.40
N VAL A 482 3.12 31.30 -12.10
CA VAL A 482 2.26 31.05 -10.94
C VAL A 482 2.91 30.05 -10.00
N TYR A 483 3.00 30.39 -8.71
CA TYR A 483 3.42 29.45 -7.68
C TYR A 483 2.29 28.45 -7.38
N SER A 484 2.62 27.17 -7.33
CA SER A 484 1.64 26.09 -7.34
C SER A 484 0.69 26.10 -6.12
N ARG A 485 1.21 26.39 -4.93
CA ARG A 485 0.45 26.38 -3.68
C ARG A 485 -0.16 27.77 -3.37
N PRO A 486 -1.48 27.86 -3.17
CA PRO A 486 -2.14 29.13 -2.83
C PRO A 486 -1.75 29.65 -1.42
N MET A 487 -1.87 30.96 -1.22
CA MET A 487 -1.77 31.62 0.08
C MET A 487 -3.07 31.41 0.88
N ILE A 488 -3.24 30.20 1.41
CA ILE A 488 -4.45 29.80 2.16
C ILE A 488 -4.40 30.37 3.57
N GLU A 489 -3.23 30.31 4.19
CA GLU A 489 -2.94 30.82 5.51
C GLU A 489 -2.48 32.28 5.46
N ASN A 490 -2.58 32.98 6.60
CA ASN A 490 -2.00 34.31 6.71
C ASN A 490 -0.48 34.24 6.52
N GLY A 491 0.10 35.22 5.84
CA GLY A 491 1.53 35.23 5.61
C GLY A 491 1.98 36.33 4.66
N SER A 492 3.29 36.39 4.44
CA SER A 492 3.92 37.35 3.55
C SER A 492 4.90 36.66 2.61
N ILE A 493 4.80 37.00 1.32
CA ILE A 493 5.80 36.67 0.32
C ILE A 493 6.66 37.90 0.09
N GLU A 494 7.97 37.74 0.20
CA GLU A 494 8.96 38.79 0.01
C GLU A 494 9.92 38.40 -1.10
N TYR A 495 10.24 39.35 -1.97
CA TYR A 495 11.20 39.17 -3.06
C TYR A 495 11.81 40.51 -3.46
N GLU A 496 12.90 40.47 -4.24
CA GLU A 496 13.45 41.66 -4.87
C GLU A 496 13.26 41.59 -6.38
N PHE A 497 12.96 42.70 -7.03
CA PHE A 497 12.92 42.78 -8.50
C PHE A 497 13.83 43.89 -9.03
N TRP A 498 14.47 43.65 -10.17
CA TRP A 498 15.27 44.67 -10.84
C TRP A 498 14.36 45.62 -11.59
N TYR A 499 14.59 46.92 -11.47
CA TYR A 499 13.81 47.94 -12.16
C TYR A 499 14.70 48.83 -13.02
N THR A 500 14.44 48.85 -14.32
CA THR A 500 14.97 49.85 -15.25
C THR A 500 13.77 50.46 -15.98
N PRO A 501 13.51 51.78 -15.85
CA PRO A 501 12.32 52.41 -16.40
C PRO A 501 12.08 52.08 -17.88
N GLY A 502 10.92 51.49 -18.18
CA GLY A 502 10.52 51.11 -19.55
C GLY A 502 11.22 49.88 -20.14
N GLU A 503 12.15 49.24 -19.41
CA GLU A 503 12.90 48.08 -19.91
C GLU A 503 12.72 46.84 -19.04
N THR A 504 12.81 46.94 -17.72
CA THR A 504 12.71 45.78 -16.81
C THR A 504 11.78 46.09 -15.64
N ILE A 505 10.79 45.23 -15.40
CA ILE A 505 9.88 45.34 -14.25
C ILE A 505 9.26 43.98 -13.91
N ALA A 506 8.86 43.80 -12.66
CA ALA A 506 8.07 42.65 -12.23
C ALA A 506 6.83 43.12 -11.46
N HIS A 507 5.66 42.66 -11.88
CA HIS A 507 4.40 42.99 -11.22
C HIS A 507 3.92 41.80 -10.36
N PRO A 508 3.52 42.01 -9.09
CA PRO A 508 2.93 40.95 -8.30
C PRO A 508 1.52 40.61 -8.83
N ALA A 509 1.20 39.32 -8.80
CA ALA A 509 -0.14 38.82 -9.08
C ALA A 509 -0.66 37.96 -7.92
N VAL A 510 -1.97 38.04 -7.67
CA VAL A 510 -2.69 37.15 -6.76
C VAL A 510 -3.91 36.60 -7.50
N GLY A 511 -3.91 35.30 -7.77
CA GLY A 511 -4.87 34.66 -8.66
C GLY A 511 -4.74 35.23 -10.07
N ARG A 512 -5.85 35.75 -10.61
CA ARG A 512 -5.91 36.39 -11.94
C ARG A 512 -5.89 37.92 -11.89
N ARG A 513 -5.55 38.51 -10.73
CA ARG A 513 -5.43 39.96 -10.55
C ARG A 513 -3.96 40.33 -10.50
N CYS A 514 -3.52 41.17 -11.44
CA CYS A 514 -2.15 41.65 -11.54
C CYS A 514 -2.10 43.12 -11.10
N TYR A 515 -1.13 43.48 -10.26
CA TYR A 515 -0.97 44.84 -9.74
C TYR A 515 0.20 45.51 -10.47
N LEU A 516 -0.13 46.27 -11.51
CA LEU A 516 0.85 46.94 -12.37
C LEU A 516 1.46 48.13 -11.62
N LEU A 517 2.77 48.07 -11.42
CA LEU A 517 3.57 49.08 -10.74
C LEU A 517 4.08 50.11 -11.75
N SER A 518 3.93 51.40 -11.48
CA SER A 518 4.57 52.50 -12.22
C SER A 518 4.94 53.64 -11.28
N ASP A 519 5.74 54.60 -11.75
CA ASP A 519 6.07 55.80 -10.95
C ASP A 519 4.82 56.59 -10.51
N GLU A 520 3.72 56.45 -11.26
CA GLU A 520 2.45 57.12 -11.02
C GLU A 520 1.57 56.43 -9.95
N GLY A 521 1.81 55.14 -9.65
CA GLY A 521 1.01 54.40 -8.69
C GLY A 521 0.85 52.91 -9.05
N VAL A 522 -0.24 52.32 -8.55
CA VAL A 522 -0.61 50.91 -8.80
C VAL A 522 -1.89 50.85 -9.62
N ARG A 523 -1.83 50.22 -10.79
CA ARG A 523 -3.02 49.93 -11.62
C ARG A 523 -3.41 48.47 -11.52
N LEU A 524 -4.70 48.18 -11.66
CA LEU A 524 -5.21 46.81 -11.63
C LEU A 524 -5.42 46.29 -13.05
N HIS A 525 -4.84 45.13 -13.33
CA HIS A 525 -5.02 44.39 -14.58
C HIS A 525 -5.69 43.04 -14.31
N GLN A 526 -6.76 42.75 -15.05
CA GLN A 526 -7.47 41.48 -14.98
C GLN A 526 -6.95 40.56 -16.09
N LEU A 527 -6.35 39.43 -15.71
CA LEU A 527 -5.73 38.51 -16.65
C LEU A 527 -6.76 37.89 -17.62
N THR A 528 -6.47 37.96 -18.92
CA THR A 528 -7.28 37.27 -19.94
C THR A 528 -6.90 35.80 -20.09
N ASP A 529 -7.72 35.02 -20.79
CA ASP A 529 -7.39 33.64 -21.17
C ASP A 529 -6.67 33.54 -22.54
N GLY A 530 -6.07 34.64 -23.00
CA GLY A 530 -5.31 34.71 -24.25
C GLY A 530 -6.15 34.23 -25.45
N ARG A 531 -5.66 33.24 -26.19
CA ARG A 531 -6.40 32.67 -27.34
C ARG A 531 -7.69 31.93 -26.97
N TYR A 532 -7.90 31.65 -25.68
CA TYR A 532 -9.09 30.99 -25.15
C TYR A 532 -10.07 31.98 -24.52
N GLU A 533 -9.78 33.28 -24.56
CA GLU A 533 -10.68 34.32 -24.06
C GLU A 533 -12.01 34.30 -24.82
N ARG A 534 -13.11 34.19 -24.08
CA ARG A 534 -14.48 34.16 -24.64
C ARG A 534 -15.29 35.40 -24.28
N SER A 535 -14.77 36.26 -23.41
CA SER A 535 -15.36 37.55 -23.08
C SER A 535 -14.91 38.64 -24.06
N ALA A 536 -15.47 39.84 -23.90
CA ALA A 536 -15.02 41.02 -24.64
C ALA A 536 -13.82 41.74 -23.96
N LEU A 537 -13.21 41.13 -22.94
CA LEU A 537 -12.08 41.70 -22.23
C LEU A 537 -10.84 41.70 -23.13
N ARG A 538 -10.21 42.87 -23.28
CA ARG A 538 -8.98 43.02 -24.06
C ARG A 538 -7.76 42.78 -23.19
N SER A 539 -6.61 42.41 -23.77
CA SER A 539 -5.36 42.20 -23.01
C SER A 539 -4.76 43.47 -22.41
N ASP A 540 -5.20 44.65 -22.87
CA ASP A 540 -4.78 45.98 -22.38
C ASP A 540 -5.75 46.57 -21.34
N ASN A 541 -6.50 45.73 -20.61
CA ASN A 541 -7.58 46.15 -19.71
C ASN A 541 -7.15 46.78 -18.36
N ALA A 542 -5.95 47.36 -18.28
CA ALA A 542 -5.47 48.02 -17.08
C ALA A 542 -6.40 49.16 -16.64
N SER A 543 -6.75 49.19 -15.36
CA SER A 543 -7.67 50.15 -14.75
C SER A 543 -7.05 50.85 -13.55
N GLU A 544 -7.39 52.13 -13.39
CA GLU A 544 -7.01 52.91 -12.22
C GLU A 544 -7.75 52.42 -10.97
N ILE A 545 -7.05 52.37 -9.84
CA ILE A 545 -7.69 52.07 -8.55
C ILE A 545 -8.23 53.38 -7.99
N LEU A 546 -9.52 53.39 -7.62
CA LEU A 546 -10.19 54.57 -7.07
C LEU A 546 -9.61 54.95 -5.69
N GLY A 547 -9.10 56.18 -5.55
CA GLY A 547 -8.59 56.75 -4.29
C GLY A 547 -7.30 57.54 -4.47
N ASP A 548 -6.84 58.22 -3.41
CA ASP A 548 -5.50 58.84 -3.39
C ASP A 548 -4.44 57.73 -3.33
N GLN A 549 -3.67 57.60 -4.41
CA GLN A 549 -2.54 56.66 -4.47
C GLN A 549 -1.23 57.35 -4.09
N PRO A 550 -0.35 56.69 -3.32
CA PRO A 550 1.00 57.19 -3.13
C PRO A 550 1.79 57.06 -4.43
N THR A 551 2.63 58.05 -4.74
CA THR A 551 3.68 57.88 -5.75
C THR A 551 4.63 56.77 -5.31
N LEU A 552 5.04 55.91 -6.25
CA LEU A 552 5.90 54.77 -5.93
C LEU A 552 7.36 55.21 -5.87
N ASN A 553 8.04 54.89 -4.77
CA ASN A 553 9.49 55.11 -4.63
C ASN A 553 10.28 53.96 -5.29
N LEU A 554 10.17 53.85 -6.62
CA LEU A 554 10.92 52.88 -7.41
C LEU A 554 12.37 53.36 -7.57
N LEU A 555 13.32 52.48 -7.20
CA LEU A 555 14.75 52.72 -7.35
C LEU A 555 15.19 52.29 -8.75
N ALA A 556 15.48 53.25 -9.63
CA ALA A 556 15.96 52.99 -10.99
C ALA A 556 17.35 52.33 -10.99
N ASP A 557 17.55 51.37 -11.89
CA ASP A 557 18.77 50.58 -12.06
C ASP A 557 19.24 49.93 -10.75
N ALA A 558 18.26 49.46 -9.97
CA ALA A 558 18.47 48.86 -8.67
C ALA A 558 17.44 47.76 -8.37
N TRP A 559 17.76 46.95 -7.36
CA TRP A 559 16.83 45.99 -6.77
C TRP A 559 15.84 46.70 -5.85
N ASN A 560 14.56 46.47 -6.08
CA ASN A 560 13.45 46.97 -5.28
C ASN A 560 12.86 45.83 -4.46
N LYS A 561 12.67 46.04 -3.16
CA LYS A 561 12.09 45.04 -2.26
C LYS A 561 10.57 45.11 -2.32
N MET A 562 9.93 43.99 -2.67
CA MET A 562 8.49 43.84 -2.68
C MET A 562 8.04 42.89 -1.56
N GLN A 563 6.92 43.20 -0.92
CA GLN A 563 6.24 42.34 0.03
C GLN A 563 4.75 42.27 -0.30
N VAL A 564 4.25 41.04 -0.41
CA VAL A 564 2.84 40.71 -0.64
C VAL A 564 2.32 40.01 0.62
N GLU A 565 1.49 40.70 1.39
CA GLU A 565 0.96 40.21 2.66
C GLU A 565 -0.54 39.89 2.53
N VAL A 566 -0.94 38.72 3.00
CA VAL A 566 -2.35 38.32 3.12
C VAL A 566 -2.66 38.07 4.58
N THR A 567 -3.64 38.82 5.12
CA THR A 567 -4.16 38.63 6.49
C THR A 567 -5.68 38.54 6.44
N GLY A 568 -6.24 37.37 6.74
CA GLY A 568 -7.66 37.11 6.57
C GLY A 568 -8.03 37.21 5.09
N ASP A 569 -8.85 38.18 4.73
CA ASP A 569 -9.21 38.49 3.35
C ASP A 569 -8.57 39.80 2.86
N GLU A 570 -7.65 40.38 3.63
CA GLU A 570 -6.97 41.62 3.27
C GLU A 570 -5.64 41.34 2.58
N LEU A 571 -5.42 41.97 1.42
CA LEU A 571 -4.14 42.03 0.72
C LEU A 571 -3.46 43.37 0.99
N ARG A 572 -2.18 43.34 1.34
CA ARG A 572 -1.31 44.52 1.41
C ARG A 572 -0.08 44.33 0.53
N LEU A 573 0.24 45.37 -0.21
CA LEU A 573 1.45 45.45 -1.03
C LEU A 573 2.37 46.51 -0.45
N LEU A 574 3.59 46.13 -0.10
CA LEU A 574 4.63 47.05 0.36
C LEU A 574 5.80 47.05 -0.61
N LEU A 575 6.23 48.24 -1.01
CA LEU A 575 7.39 48.47 -1.87
C LEU A 575 8.43 49.25 -1.09
N ASN A 576 9.65 48.70 -0.98
CA ASN A 576 10.76 49.29 -0.24
C ASN A 576 10.38 49.69 1.21
N GLY A 577 9.48 48.90 1.83
CA GLY A 577 8.96 49.12 3.19
C GLY A 577 7.78 50.08 3.30
N GLN A 578 7.33 50.70 2.20
CA GLN A 578 6.18 51.60 2.18
C GLN A 578 4.93 50.86 1.66
N LEU A 579 3.79 51.00 2.35
CA LEU A 579 2.50 50.50 1.87
C LEU A 579 2.07 51.26 0.61
N ILE A 580 1.87 50.52 -0.49
CA ILE A 580 1.50 51.08 -1.80
C ILE A 580 0.09 50.69 -2.25
N HIS A 581 -0.45 49.60 -1.73
CA HIS A 581 -1.82 49.18 -2.02
C HIS A 581 -2.38 48.32 -0.89
N GLN A 582 -3.69 48.45 -0.66
CA GLN A 582 -4.44 47.67 0.32
C GLN A 582 -5.85 47.41 -0.23
N THR A 583 -6.30 46.16 -0.21
CA THR A 583 -7.63 45.79 -0.71
C THR A 583 -8.17 44.52 -0.06
N VAL A 584 -9.48 44.30 -0.15
CA VAL A 584 -10.11 43.04 0.25
C VAL A 584 -10.14 42.10 -0.95
N LEU A 585 -9.61 40.90 -0.76
CA LEU A 585 -9.65 39.81 -1.72
C LEU A 585 -11.03 39.14 -1.70
N GLU A 586 -11.88 39.53 -2.65
CA GLU A 586 -13.11 38.81 -3.01
C GLU A 586 -12.81 37.52 -3.80
N LEU A 587 -11.74 36.79 -3.40
CA LEU A 587 -11.34 35.52 -4.00
C LEU A 587 -11.47 34.44 -2.94
N ASP A 588 -11.92 33.26 -3.38
CA ASP A 588 -11.80 32.05 -2.57
C ASP A 588 -10.34 31.84 -2.17
N ARG A 589 -10.10 31.38 -0.95
CA ARG A 589 -8.73 31.18 -0.42
C ARG A 589 -7.90 30.25 -1.30
N LEU A 590 -8.54 29.28 -1.95
CA LEU A 590 -7.89 28.31 -2.84
C LEU A 590 -7.46 28.93 -4.19
N GLU A 591 -7.98 30.12 -4.54
CA GLU A 591 -7.63 30.86 -5.75
C GLU A 591 -6.52 31.90 -5.53
N ARG A 592 -6.09 32.13 -4.29
CA ARG A 592 -5.08 33.14 -3.91
C ARG A 592 -3.65 32.68 -4.21
N LYS A 593 -3.37 32.30 -5.45
CA LYS A 593 -2.02 31.90 -5.88
C LYS A 593 -1.15 33.11 -6.16
N PHE A 594 0.04 33.13 -5.59
CA PHE A 594 1.03 34.16 -5.91
C PHE A 594 1.58 33.95 -7.32
N GLY A 595 1.88 35.04 -8.02
CA GLY A 595 2.51 35.00 -9.32
C GLY A 595 3.31 36.24 -9.66
N LEU A 596 4.10 36.12 -10.72
CA LEU A 596 4.94 37.16 -11.29
C LEU A 596 4.45 37.47 -12.71
N PHE A 597 4.09 38.73 -12.96
CA PHE A 597 3.49 39.19 -14.20
C PHE A 597 4.36 40.25 -14.89
N HIS A 598 4.39 40.20 -16.22
CA HIS A 598 4.81 41.32 -17.08
C HIS A 598 4.19 41.19 -18.48
N TYR A 599 4.22 42.26 -19.26
CA TYR A 599 3.87 42.21 -20.67
C TYR A 599 5.12 41.88 -21.51
N ALA A 600 5.10 40.72 -22.17
CA ALA A 600 6.24 40.18 -22.89
C ALA A 600 6.71 41.07 -24.06
N ASP A 601 5.85 41.91 -24.61
CA ASP A 601 6.19 42.87 -25.66
C ASP A 601 6.81 44.17 -25.13
N GLN A 602 6.77 44.40 -23.82
CA GLN A 602 7.13 45.69 -23.21
C GLN A 602 8.42 45.62 -22.40
N SER A 603 8.59 44.59 -21.57
CA SER A 603 9.67 44.53 -20.59
C SER A 603 10.34 43.15 -20.47
N ASP A 604 11.56 43.14 -19.93
CA ASP A 604 12.16 41.99 -19.27
C ASP A 604 11.62 41.87 -17.83
N LEU A 605 11.71 40.69 -17.23
CA LEU A 605 11.44 40.44 -15.81
C LEU A 605 12.65 39.81 -15.14
N ARG A 606 13.05 40.34 -13.98
CA ARG A 606 14.09 39.77 -13.12
C ARG A 606 13.69 39.86 -11.65
N VAL A 607 13.62 38.72 -10.98
CA VAL A 607 13.22 38.60 -9.57
C VAL A 607 14.22 37.72 -8.85
N ARG A 608 14.66 38.09 -7.63
CA ARG A 608 15.57 37.27 -6.83
C ARG A 608 15.10 37.09 -5.39
N ASN A 609 15.61 36.05 -4.75
CA ASN A 609 15.39 35.71 -3.35
C ASN A 609 13.91 35.65 -2.90
N PRO A 610 12.98 35.07 -3.70
CA PRO A 610 11.60 34.96 -3.28
C PRO A 610 11.46 33.96 -2.12
N HIS A 611 10.86 34.41 -1.02
CA HIS A 611 10.59 33.59 0.15
C HIS A 611 9.19 33.84 0.69
N TRP A 612 8.61 32.81 1.31
CA TRP A 612 7.29 32.88 1.90
C TRP A 612 7.38 32.54 3.38
N THR A 613 6.96 33.50 4.22
CA THR A 613 6.73 33.30 5.65
C THR A 613 5.24 33.15 5.88
N GLY A 614 4.80 32.05 6.48
CA GLY A 614 3.37 31.79 6.68
C GLY A 614 3.01 31.23 8.04
N ASN A 615 1.76 31.46 8.40
CA ASN A 615 1.13 31.03 9.65
C ASN A 615 0.38 29.69 9.46
N TRP A 616 1.04 28.74 8.79
CA TRP A 616 0.58 27.34 8.73
C TRP A 616 0.72 26.65 10.09
N PRO A 617 0.03 25.52 10.32
CA PRO A 617 0.17 24.74 11.55
C PRO A 617 1.64 24.43 11.83
N LYS A 618 2.09 24.62 13.08
CA LYS A 618 3.51 24.49 13.47
C LYS A 618 3.82 23.18 14.20
N GLN A 619 2.84 22.30 14.31
CA GLN A 619 2.95 21.00 14.95
C GLN A 619 2.33 19.95 14.03
N MET A 620 2.99 18.80 13.93
CA MET A 620 2.42 17.66 13.24
C MET A 620 1.31 17.06 14.10
N PRO A 621 0.08 16.88 13.56
CA PRO A 621 -0.97 16.14 14.26
C PRO A 621 -0.50 14.73 14.63
N ALA A 622 -0.95 14.23 15.78
CA ALA A 622 -0.75 12.83 16.14
C ALA A 622 -1.41 11.91 15.10
N LEU A 623 -0.98 10.65 15.01
CA LEU A 623 -1.43 9.76 13.92
C LEU A 623 -2.95 9.54 13.93
N ASP A 624 -3.57 9.47 15.11
CA ASP A 624 -5.02 9.38 15.32
C ASP A 624 -5.78 10.68 15.04
N GLU A 625 -5.08 11.80 14.96
CA GLU A 625 -5.61 13.12 14.60
C GLU A 625 -5.41 13.46 13.11
N GLN A 626 -4.68 12.63 12.35
CA GLN A 626 -4.46 12.86 10.92
C GLN A 626 -5.69 12.46 10.10
N ASP A 627 -6.28 13.42 9.38
CA ASP A 627 -7.57 13.26 8.68
C ASP A 627 -7.62 12.06 7.70
N LEU A 628 -6.49 11.75 7.05
CA LEU A 628 -6.38 10.67 6.06
C LEU A 628 -5.71 9.41 6.59
N ALA A 629 -5.29 9.38 7.86
CA ALA A 629 -4.72 8.19 8.48
C ALA A 629 -5.84 7.27 9.01
N VAL A 630 -5.64 5.96 8.88
CA VAL A 630 -6.45 4.96 9.55
C VAL A 630 -5.57 4.33 10.62
N TYR A 631 -5.76 4.70 11.88
CA TYR A 631 -5.03 4.04 12.97
C TYR A 631 -5.71 2.72 13.39
N ALA A 632 -5.85 1.80 12.44
CA ALA A 632 -6.52 0.50 12.64
C ALA A 632 -5.86 -0.34 13.76
N THR A 633 -4.60 -0.05 14.09
CA THR A 633 -3.83 -0.75 15.12
C THR A 633 -3.80 -0.03 16.46
N ALA A 634 -4.41 1.16 16.60
CA ALA A 634 -4.34 1.99 17.80
C ALA A 634 -4.64 1.21 19.09
N GLU A 635 -5.76 0.50 19.08
CA GLU A 635 -6.21 -0.27 20.23
C GLU A 635 -5.30 -1.48 20.48
N LEU A 636 -4.76 -2.09 19.42
CA LEU A 636 -3.81 -3.21 19.56
C LEU A 636 -2.48 -2.74 20.16
N ASP A 637 -2.00 -1.56 19.77
CA ASP A 637 -0.79 -0.93 20.29
C ASP A 637 -0.98 -0.57 21.77
N ARG A 638 -2.06 0.15 22.09
CA ARG A 638 -2.40 0.53 23.47
C ARG A 638 -2.55 -0.69 24.38
N THR A 639 -3.33 -1.69 23.97
CA THR A 639 -3.53 -2.90 24.78
C THR A 639 -2.31 -3.81 24.85
N ALA A 640 -1.36 -3.71 23.91
CA ALA A 640 -0.09 -4.42 24.03
C ALA A 640 0.79 -3.84 25.15
N GLU A 641 0.70 -2.54 25.42
CA GLU A 641 1.40 -1.89 26.53
C GLU A 641 0.82 -2.28 27.90
N ASP A 642 -0.47 -2.62 27.95
CA ASP A 642 -1.17 -3.08 29.15
C ASP A 642 -0.81 -4.52 29.56
N LEU A 643 -0.14 -5.31 28.69
CA LEU A 643 0.27 -6.68 28.99
C LEU A 643 1.46 -6.70 29.97
N PRO A 644 1.32 -7.31 31.15
CA PRO A 644 2.25 -7.12 32.27
C PRO A 644 3.60 -7.82 32.11
N GLU A 645 3.66 -8.93 31.38
CA GLU A 645 4.87 -9.74 31.25
C GLU A 645 5.47 -9.62 29.85
N VAL A 646 6.78 -9.33 29.79
CA VAL A 646 7.49 -9.03 28.55
C VAL A 646 8.76 -9.87 28.44
N PHE A 647 8.93 -10.54 27.30
CA PHE A 647 10.14 -11.25 26.90
C PHE A 647 10.67 -10.65 25.60
N VAL A 648 11.87 -10.06 25.67
CA VAL A 648 12.58 -9.51 24.51
C VAL A 648 13.88 -10.27 24.32
N GLN A 649 14.06 -10.88 23.15
CA GLN A 649 15.25 -11.67 22.89
C GLN A 649 15.80 -11.39 21.49
N LYS A 650 17.09 -11.06 21.44
CA LYS A 650 17.86 -11.07 20.20
C LYS A 650 18.07 -12.52 19.76
N ILE A 651 17.87 -12.78 18.47
CA ILE A 651 18.03 -14.09 17.86
C ILE A 651 19.44 -14.15 17.29
N ASP A 652 20.40 -14.55 18.13
CA ASP A 652 21.82 -14.68 17.80
C ASP A 652 22.36 -16.05 18.22
N GLU A 653 23.66 -16.27 17.99
CA GLU A 653 24.35 -17.50 18.36
C GLU A 653 24.14 -17.88 19.83
N GLN A 654 24.35 -16.94 20.76
CA GLN A 654 24.21 -17.18 22.19
C GLN A 654 22.78 -17.59 22.56
N SER A 655 21.76 -16.96 21.98
CA SER A 655 20.36 -17.30 22.26
C SER A 655 19.97 -18.73 21.83
N ILE A 656 20.64 -19.30 20.82
CA ILE A 656 20.46 -20.69 20.41
C ILE A 656 21.15 -21.63 21.41
N LEU A 657 22.38 -21.29 21.84
CA LEU A 657 23.15 -22.09 22.80
C LEU A 657 22.49 -22.11 24.19
N ASP A 658 21.95 -20.97 24.63
CA ASP A 658 21.20 -20.81 25.88
C ASP A 658 19.79 -21.43 25.85
N ARG A 659 19.43 -22.09 24.74
CA ARG A 659 18.11 -22.71 24.48
C ARG A 659 16.93 -21.76 24.60
N LYS A 660 17.11 -20.46 24.34
CA LYS A 660 15.96 -19.55 24.15
C LYS A 660 15.18 -19.90 22.89
N PHE A 661 15.86 -20.49 21.90
CA PHE A 661 15.24 -21.08 20.71
C PHE A 661 15.74 -22.49 20.43
N THR A 662 14.92 -23.28 19.73
CA THR A 662 15.27 -24.64 19.32
C THR A 662 14.83 -24.92 17.89
N VAL A 663 15.60 -25.73 17.15
CA VAL A 663 15.26 -26.17 15.80
C VAL A 663 14.19 -27.28 15.88
N VAL A 664 12.95 -26.92 15.56
CA VAL A 664 11.79 -27.84 15.59
C VAL A 664 11.55 -28.54 14.26
N SER A 665 12.00 -27.95 13.15
CA SER A 665 11.97 -28.55 11.80
C SER A 665 13.22 -28.20 11.01
N GLY A 666 13.62 -29.07 10.06
CA GLY A 666 14.84 -28.91 9.26
C GLY A 666 16.08 -29.57 9.87
N ASN A 667 17.25 -29.36 9.27
CA ASN A 667 18.54 -29.87 9.73
C ASN A 667 19.37 -28.76 10.39
N ALA A 668 19.63 -28.86 11.69
CA ALA A 668 20.29 -27.82 12.46
C ALA A 668 21.72 -27.46 12.01
N SER A 669 22.45 -28.34 11.32
CA SER A 669 23.81 -28.05 10.84
C SER A 669 23.87 -27.65 9.37
N ALA A 670 22.89 -28.07 8.56
CA ALA A 670 22.85 -27.73 7.14
C ALA A 670 21.98 -26.51 6.82
N ASP A 671 20.89 -26.34 7.57
CA ASP A 671 19.82 -25.38 7.26
C ASP A 671 19.87 -24.13 8.16
N VAL A 672 20.74 -24.11 9.18
CA VAL A 672 20.86 -23.02 10.18
C VAL A 672 22.29 -22.51 10.21
N ARG A 673 22.47 -21.19 10.07
CA ARG A 673 23.77 -20.52 10.24
C ARG A 673 23.64 -19.46 11.33
N LEU A 674 24.47 -19.60 12.36
CA LEU A 674 24.51 -18.70 13.52
C LEU A 674 25.41 -17.50 13.20
N SER A 675 25.04 -16.33 13.70
CA SER A 675 25.88 -15.13 13.71
C SER A 675 25.41 -14.16 14.79
N ASP A 676 26.26 -13.23 15.18
CA ASP A 676 25.91 -12.18 16.13
C ASP A 676 24.82 -11.24 15.60
N ASP A 677 24.68 -11.07 14.28
CA ASP A 677 23.70 -10.15 13.70
C ASP A 677 22.32 -10.78 13.47
N GLY A 678 22.19 -12.08 13.70
CA GLY A 678 20.97 -12.84 13.42
C GLY A 678 21.23 -14.32 13.15
N VAL A 679 20.17 -15.13 13.19
CA VAL A 679 20.23 -16.54 12.76
C VAL A 679 19.63 -16.69 11.37
N ARG A 680 20.43 -17.16 10.41
CA ARG A 680 19.99 -17.40 9.03
C ARG A 680 19.46 -18.82 8.88
N LEU A 681 18.19 -18.92 8.49
CA LEU A 681 17.54 -20.18 8.14
C LEU A 681 17.51 -20.32 6.62
N SER A 682 17.73 -21.53 6.12
CA SER A 682 17.75 -21.84 4.70
C SER A 682 17.08 -23.17 4.44
N ARG A 683 16.31 -23.26 3.34
CA ARG A 683 15.72 -24.51 2.90
C ARG A 683 15.70 -24.59 1.39
N ASP A 684 16.33 -25.64 0.86
CA ASP A 684 16.23 -26.02 -0.55
C ASP A 684 15.06 -26.99 -0.77
N GLY A 685 14.50 -26.92 -1.97
CA GLY A 685 13.34 -27.64 -2.43
C GLY A 685 13.49 -29.16 -2.48
N ASN A 686 12.38 -29.87 -2.30
CA ASN A 686 12.26 -31.32 -2.52
C ASN A 686 10.89 -31.67 -3.15
N GLU A 687 10.59 -32.95 -3.40
CA GLU A 687 9.33 -33.35 -4.07
C GLU A 687 8.05 -32.83 -3.37
N GLY A 688 8.12 -32.52 -2.08
CA GLY A 688 7.00 -32.09 -1.25
C GLY A 688 7.19 -30.70 -0.63
N TYR A 689 6.45 -30.45 0.45
CA TYR A 689 6.71 -29.32 1.32
C TYR A 689 7.87 -29.66 2.25
N SER A 690 8.80 -28.71 2.40
CA SER A 690 9.82 -28.80 3.44
C SER A 690 10.15 -27.43 4.01
N GLY A 691 10.54 -27.39 5.28
CA GLY A 691 10.80 -26.13 5.96
C GLY A 691 11.76 -26.30 7.13
N THR A 692 12.40 -25.19 7.49
CA THR A 692 13.30 -25.08 8.64
C THR A 692 12.69 -24.07 9.58
N LEU A 693 12.37 -24.49 10.80
CA LEU A 693 11.65 -23.70 11.78
C LEU A 693 12.39 -23.69 13.11
N LEU A 694 12.42 -22.53 13.74
CA LEU A 694 12.76 -22.33 15.14
C LEU A 694 11.48 -22.24 15.98
N GLY A 695 11.51 -22.78 17.18
CA GLY A 695 10.46 -22.63 18.19
C GLY A 695 11.00 -21.95 19.45
N THR A 696 10.18 -21.16 20.12
CA THR A 696 10.53 -20.50 21.39
C THR A 696 10.18 -21.39 22.57
N VAL A 697 11.03 -21.45 23.60
CA VAL A 697 10.76 -22.23 24.83
C VAL A 697 9.95 -21.46 25.90
N VAL A 698 9.28 -20.38 25.47
CA VAL A 698 8.44 -19.54 26.32
C VAL A 698 7.04 -20.13 26.36
N ASP A 699 6.55 -20.38 27.58
CA ASP A 699 5.14 -20.73 27.78
C ASP A 699 4.35 -19.43 27.80
N VAL A 700 3.25 -19.34 27.04
CA VAL A 700 2.48 -18.10 26.88
C VAL A 700 1.03 -18.36 27.22
N GLY A 701 0.52 -17.67 28.23
CA GLY A 701 -0.86 -17.79 28.67
C GLY A 701 -1.63 -16.47 28.66
N GLY A 702 -2.94 -16.57 28.44
CA GLY A 702 -3.81 -15.41 28.29
C GLY A 702 -3.58 -14.65 26.99
N ASP A 703 -3.99 -13.37 26.98
CA ASP A 703 -3.79 -12.50 25.83
C ASP A 703 -2.31 -12.21 25.61
N PHE A 704 -1.92 -12.07 24.33
CA PHE A 704 -0.51 -11.94 23.95
C PHE A 704 -0.28 -11.08 22.72
N ASP A 705 0.95 -10.63 22.55
CA ASP A 705 1.46 -9.89 21.40
C ASP A 705 2.86 -10.41 21.04
N VAL A 706 3.03 -10.96 19.83
CA VAL A 706 4.29 -11.54 19.35
C VAL A 706 4.76 -10.79 18.12
N VAL A 707 5.94 -10.20 18.19
CA VAL A 707 6.59 -9.48 17.09
C VAL A 707 7.90 -10.17 16.72
N LEU A 708 8.08 -10.53 15.46
CA LEU A 708 9.27 -11.17 14.92
C LEU A 708 9.88 -10.31 13.80
N SER A 709 11.17 -10.02 13.91
CA SER A 709 11.92 -9.24 12.91
C SER A 709 12.81 -10.12 12.03
N TYR A 710 12.83 -9.87 10.72
CA TYR A 710 13.66 -10.59 9.75
C TYR A 710 14.26 -9.66 8.68
N ASP A 711 15.37 -10.07 8.07
CA ASP A 711 15.96 -9.46 6.88
C ASP A 711 16.60 -10.51 5.95
N GLN A 712 17.22 -10.07 4.85
CA GLN A 712 17.89 -10.93 3.86
C GLN A 712 16.98 -12.05 3.32
N LEU A 713 15.72 -11.71 3.04
CA LEU A 713 14.75 -12.65 2.51
C LEU A 713 15.02 -12.95 1.04
N GLU A 714 15.16 -14.23 0.72
CA GLU A 714 15.39 -14.71 -0.64
C GLU A 714 14.46 -15.89 -0.96
N TYR A 715 13.88 -15.87 -2.17
CA TYR A 715 13.01 -16.93 -2.65
C TYR A 715 13.35 -17.37 -4.08
N LYS A 716 13.24 -18.68 -4.29
CA LYS A 716 13.01 -19.26 -5.61
C LYS A 716 11.90 -20.29 -5.47
N ALA A 717 10.81 -20.13 -6.21
CA ALA A 717 9.75 -21.11 -6.26
C ALA A 717 9.73 -21.76 -7.65
N THR A 718 9.55 -23.08 -7.70
CA THR A 718 9.22 -23.76 -8.96
C THR A 718 7.81 -23.30 -9.42
N PRO A 719 7.53 -23.15 -10.73
CA PRO A 719 6.21 -22.73 -11.22
C PRO A 719 5.06 -23.55 -10.61
N GLY A 720 4.01 -22.87 -10.13
CA GLY A 720 2.87 -23.51 -9.48
C GLY A 720 3.12 -24.01 -8.06
N LYS A 721 4.29 -23.73 -7.46
CA LYS A 721 4.66 -24.08 -6.09
C LYS A 721 4.81 -22.81 -5.22
N VAL A 722 5.21 -22.98 -3.96
CA VAL A 722 5.28 -21.90 -2.96
C VAL A 722 6.65 -21.89 -2.29
N ALA A 723 7.18 -20.70 -2.04
CA ALA A 723 8.28 -20.46 -1.11
C ALA A 723 7.84 -19.36 -0.13
N SER A 724 8.18 -19.47 1.15
CA SER A 724 7.67 -18.54 2.17
C SER A 724 8.56 -18.41 3.40
N ILE A 725 8.48 -17.27 4.07
CA ILE A 725 8.72 -17.17 5.50
C ILE A 725 7.39 -17.13 6.24
N GLN A 726 7.43 -17.49 7.51
CA GLN A 726 6.22 -17.64 8.30
C GLN A 726 6.48 -17.57 9.78
N MET A 727 5.45 -17.09 10.50
CA MET A 727 5.33 -17.20 11.95
C MET A 727 3.98 -17.83 12.27
N TYR A 728 3.96 -18.75 13.23
CA TYR A 728 2.79 -19.48 13.71
C TYR A 728 2.66 -19.30 15.22
N VAL A 729 1.42 -19.26 15.69
CA VAL A 729 1.05 -19.51 17.08
C VAL A 729 0.10 -20.71 17.14
N ARG A 730 0.29 -21.60 18.11
CA ARG A 730 -0.48 -22.84 18.28
C ARG A 730 -1.09 -22.91 19.66
N ALA A 731 -2.41 -23.07 19.73
CA ALA A 731 -3.14 -23.18 20.99
C ALA A 731 -3.10 -24.61 21.56
N ALA A 732 -3.12 -24.72 22.88
CA ALA A 732 -3.19 -25.98 23.62
C ALA A 732 -4.64 -26.50 23.74
N ASN A 733 -5.37 -26.60 22.63
CA ASN A 733 -6.75 -27.10 22.61
C ASN A 733 -6.90 -28.40 21.80
N GLU A 734 -8.07 -29.05 21.89
CA GLU A 734 -8.35 -30.33 21.22
C GLU A 734 -8.18 -30.25 19.69
N TYR A 735 -8.47 -29.09 19.10
CA TYR A 735 -8.35 -28.87 17.66
C TYR A 735 -6.96 -28.38 17.23
N THR A 736 -6.05 -28.09 18.17
CA THR A 736 -4.76 -27.45 17.92
C THR A 736 -4.88 -26.26 16.96
N ASP A 737 -5.69 -25.27 17.34
CA ASP A 737 -5.89 -24.07 16.52
C ASP A 737 -4.56 -23.37 16.25
N VAL A 738 -4.34 -22.99 14.99
CA VAL A 738 -3.14 -22.30 14.53
C VAL A 738 -3.51 -21.02 13.80
N GLY A 739 -2.90 -19.93 14.22
CA GLY A 739 -2.85 -18.68 13.46
C GLY A 739 -1.46 -18.50 12.86
N ALA A 740 -1.38 -18.07 11.60
CA ALA A 740 -0.12 -17.79 10.94
C ALA A 740 -0.17 -16.57 10.02
N VAL A 741 0.95 -15.85 9.94
CA VAL A 741 1.25 -14.89 8.87
C VAL A 741 2.39 -15.45 8.03
N GLN A 742 2.24 -15.36 6.71
CA GLN A 742 3.25 -15.83 5.77
C GLN A 742 3.53 -14.77 4.72
N CYS A 743 4.81 -14.45 4.52
CA CYS A 743 5.24 -13.75 3.30
C CYS A 743 5.59 -14.84 2.29
N THR A 744 4.97 -14.81 1.12
CA THR A 744 4.97 -15.93 0.18
C THR A 744 5.32 -15.45 -1.23
N LYS A 745 6.12 -16.24 -1.94
CA LYS A 745 6.08 -16.30 -3.40
C LYS A 745 5.10 -17.42 -3.78
N GLY A 746 3.91 -17.02 -4.20
CA GLY A 746 2.75 -17.88 -4.42
C GLY A 746 2.83 -18.72 -5.70
N ARG A 747 1.85 -19.62 -5.88
CA ARG A 747 1.74 -20.51 -7.05
C ARG A 747 1.48 -19.76 -8.35
N ASP A 748 0.90 -18.57 -8.24
CA ASP A 748 0.66 -17.60 -9.29
C ASP A 748 1.89 -16.75 -9.60
N ASP A 749 3.06 -17.10 -9.05
CA ASP A 749 4.32 -16.37 -9.15
C ASP A 749 4.27 -14.96 -8.54
N LYS A 750 3.23 -14.66 -7.75
CA LYS A 750 3.04 -13.38 -7.07
C LYS A 750 3.58 -13.41 -5.64
N PHE A 751 4.28 -12.37 -5.26
CA PHE A 751 4.67 -12.06 -3.89
C PHE A 751 3.50 -11.43 -3.13
N SER A 752 3.23 -11.99 -1.95
CA SER A 752 2.17 -11.50 -1.07
C SER A 752 2.40 -11.89 0.38
N VAL A 753 1.94 -11.04 1.29
CA VAL A 753 1.65 -11.44 2.67
C VAL A 753 0.25 -12.05 2.73
N GLN A 754 0.08 -13.12 3.49
CA GLN A 754 -1.18 -13.84 3.61
C GLN A 754 -1.37 -14.39 5.03
N CYS A 755 -2.62 -14.38 5.50
CA CYS A 755 -3.02 -15.02 6.74
C CYS A 755 -3.44 -16.48 6.52
N LEU A 756 -3.14 -17.34 7.48
CA LEU A 756 -3.57 -18.73 7.53
C LEU A 756 -4.16 -19.04 8.91
N LYS A 757 -5.37 -19.58 8.92
CA LYS A 757 -5.96 -20.26 10.07
C LYS A 757 -6.02 -21.76 9.80
N MET A 758 -5.57 -22.57 10.75
CA MET A 758 -5.63 -24.02 10.64
C MET A 758 -6.24 -24.64 11.89
N GLN A 759 -7.06 -25.67 11.70
CA GLN A 759 -7.63 -26.49 12.76
C GLN A 759 -7.47 -27.96 12.40
N THR A 760 -7.05 -28.79 13.35
CA THR A 760 -6.97 -30.23 13.20
C THR A 760 -8.26 -30.86 13.74
N VAL A 761 -9.09 -31.40 12.85
CA VAL A 761 -10.37 -32.03 13.19
C VAL A 761 -10.31 -33.49 12.80
N ASN A 762 -10.51 -34.41 13.76
CA ASN A 762 -10.39 -35.86 13.55
C ASN A 762 -9.03 -36.30 12.95
N GLY A 763 -7.96 -35.58 13.29
CA GLY A 763 -6.62 -35.84 12.77
C GLY A 763 -6.37 -35.34 11.34
N GLU A 764 -7.30 -34.57 10.75
CA GLU A 764 -7.11 -33.91 9.45
C GLU A 764 -7.00 -32.39 9.62
N ASP A 765 -5.99 -31.79 8.98
CA ASP A 765 -5.79 -30.34 8.98
C ASP A 765 -6.76 -29.65 8.00
N ARG A 766 -7.58 -28.74 8.52
CA ARG A 766 -8.40 -27.82 7.73
C ARG A 766 -7.69 -26.47 7.68
N ARG A 767 -7.45 -25.96 6.47
CA ARG A 767 -6.72 -24.70 6.23
C ARG A 767 -7.64 -23.67 5.59
N HIS A 768 -7.64 -22.47 6.15
CA HIS A 768 -8.32 -21.30 5.62
C HIS A 768 -7.29 -20.19 5.37
N TYR A 769 -7.13 -19.79 4.11
CA TYR A 769 -6.27 -18.69 3.74
C TYR A 769 -7.11 -17.46 3.44
N PHE A 770 -6.74 -16.32 4.01
CA PHE A 770 -7.47 -15.05 3.91
C PHE A 770 -6.49 -13.89 4.08
N GLY A 771 -6.95 -12.64 3.97
CA GLY A 771 -6.11 -11.45 4.18
C GLY A 771 -4.85 -11.46 3.33
N ARG A 772 -4.96 -11.27 2.01
CA ARG A 772 -3.84 -11.35 1.06
C ARG A 772 -3.53 -9.96 0.51
N HIS A 773 -2.30 -9.47 0.73
CA HIS A 773 -1.83 -8.18 0.23
C HIS A 773 -0.55 -8.36 -0.61
N PRO A 774 -0.43 -7.70 -1.77
CA PRO A 774 0.81 -7.69 -2.55
C PRO A 774 1.96 -7.05 -1.77
N THR A 775 3.13 -7.68 -1.77
CA THR A 775 4.35 -7.11 -1.19
C THR A 775 5.57 -7.78 -1.81
N GLU A 776 6.58 -7.01 -2.18
CA GLU A 776 7.89 -7.47 -2.64
C GLU A 776 8.97 -7.28 -1.55
N ALA A 777 8.55 -7.21 -0.28
CA ALA A 777 9.44 -6.93 0.85
C ALA A 777 10.52 -7.99 1.00
N THR A 778 11.75 -7.56 1.25
CA THR A 778 12.91 -8.45 1.49
C THR A 778 13.40 -8.42 2.95
N ALA A 779 12.81 -7.55 3.75
CA ALA A 779 12.94 -7.49 5.20
C ALA A 779 11.60 -7.08 5.80
N GLY A 780 11.46 -7.12 7.12
CA GLY A 780 10.25 -6.66 7.77
C GLY A 780 10.04 -7.19 9.18
N ARG A 781 8.84 -6.93 9.68
CA ARG A 781 8.37 -7.44 10.98
C ARG A 781 7.02 -8.11 10.80
N ILE A 782 6.86 -9.29 11.37
CA ILE A 782 5.59 -10.01 11.46
C ILE A 782 5.08 -9.85 12.87
N ARG A 783 3.80 -9.50 13.04
CA ARG A 783 3.15 -9.43 14.34
C ARG A 783 1.87 -10.25 14.36
N ILE A 784 1.71 -11.04 15.42
CA ILE A 784 0.47 -11.76 15.72
C ILE A 784 0.10 -11.43 17.16
N CYS A 785 -1.11 -10.97 17.38
CA CYS A 785 -1.62 -10.69 18.71
C CYS A 785 -3.01 -11.27 18.91
N ARG A 786 -3.33 -11.67 20.14
CA ARG A 786 -4.64 -12.16 20.54
C ARG A 786 -5.23 -11.23 21.61
N ARG A 787 -6.48 -10.83 21.43
CA ARG A 787 -7.29 -10.12 22.43
C ARG A 787 -8.60 -10.87 22.60
N ALA A 788 -8.85 -11.37 23.81
CA ALA A 788 -9.95 -12.28 24.10
C ALA A 788 -10.04 -13.43 23.07
N ASN A 789 -11.15 -13.52 22.34
CA ASN A 789 -11.41 -14.56 21.34
C ASN A 789 -11.06 -14.13 19.90
N LYS A 790 -10.31 -13.05 19.71
CA LYS A 790 -9.86 -12.57 18.39
C LYS A 790 -8.35 -12.64 18.28
N ILE A 791 -7.87 -13.05 17.11
CA ILE A 791 -6.46 -13.00 16.72
C ILE A 791 -6.30 -12.08 15.52
N TYR A 792 -5.26 -11.25 15.56
CA TYR A 792 -4.95 -10.23 14.57
C TYR A 792 -3.58 -10.53 13.94
N TYR A 793 -3.50 -10.28 12.64
CA TYR A 793 -2.36 -10.62 11.80
C TYR A 793 -1.83 -9.36 11.16
N LEU A 794 -0.57 -9.00 11.43
CA LEU A 794 0.01 -7.75 10.98
C LEU A 794 1.39 -7.94 10.36
N HIS A 795 1.75 -7.05 9.44
CA HIS A 795 3.06 -7.02 8.79
C HIS A 795 3.53 -5.57 8.62
N ALA A 796 4.82 -5.35 8.82
CA ALA A 796 5.50 -4.11 8.50
C ALA A 796 6.61 -4.39 7.48
N GLU A 797 6.61 -3.64 6.38
CA GLU A 797 7.52 -3.85 5.26
C GLU A 797 8.90 -3.23 5.52
N ASN A 798 9.97 -3.99 5.24
CA ASN A 798 11.36 -3.54 5.36
C ASN A 798 11.66 -2.90 6.73
N ASP A 799 12.02 -1.62 6.75
CA ASP A 799 12.31 -0.79 7.91
C ASP A 799 11.14 0.11 8.35
N SER A 800 9.94 -0.04 7.75
CA SER A 800 8.77 0.75 8.16
C SER A 800 8.48 0.52 9.64
N THR A 801 8.17 1.63 10.33
CA THR A 801 7.74 1.60 11.73
C THR A 801 6.28 1.18 11.88
N GLN A 802 5.51 1.23 10.79
CA GLN A 802 4.06 1.04 10.79
C GLN A 802 3.67 -0.40 10.47
N PHE A 803 2.74 -0.93 11.25
CA PHE A 803 2.11 -2.20 10.96
C PHE A 803 0.84 -1.99 10.14
N GLN A 804 0.66 -2.83 9.14
CA GLN A 804 -0.61 -2.98 8.42
C GLN A 804 -1.37 -4.18 8.99
N LEU A 805 -2.66 -3.99 9.25
CA LEU A 805 -3.56 -5.08 9.59
C LEU A 805 -3.88 -5.87 8.31
N ILE A 806 -3.40 -7.10 8.24
CA ILE A 806 -3.58 -8.00 7.10
C ILE A 806 -4.89 -8.78 7.23
N GLY A 807 -5.31 -9.09 8.46
CA GLY A 807 -6.58 -9.73 8.75
C GLY A 807 -6.80 -9.98 10.23
N GLU A 808 -8.01 -10.44 10.55
CA GLU A 808 -8.42 -10.88 11.88
C GLU A 808 -9.35 -12.10 11.77
N GLU A 809 -9.38 -12.92 12.80
CA GLU A 809 -10.24 -14.12 12.87
C GLU A 809 -10.62 -14.43 14.32
N ASP A 810 -11.66 -15.24 14.49
CA ASP A 810 -11.93 -15.85 15.80
C ASP A 810 -10.82 -16.84 16.16
N PHE A 811 -10.41 -16.85 17.42
CA PHE A 811 -9.38 -17.74 17.95
C PHE A 811 -9.75 -18.20 19.36
N THR A 812 -9.20 -19.33 19.78
CA THR A 812 -9.46 -19.86 21.12
C THR A 812 -8.84 -18.99 22.21
N VAL A 813 -9.48 -18.98 23.38
CA VAL A 813 -8.99 -18.30 24.60
C VAL A 813 -7.99 -19.16 25.39
N GLU A 814 -7.79 -20.41 25.00
CA GLU A 814 -6.80 -21.32 25.61
C GLU A 814 -5.37 -20.80 25.42
N ASP A 815 -4.49 -21.19 26.35
CA ASP A 815 -3.06 -20.84 26.35
C ASP A 815 -2.34 -21.49 25.15
N LEU A 816 -1.14 -21.00 24.81
CA LEU A 816 -0.33 -21.61 23.75
C LEU A 816 0.31 -22.91 24.26
N GLN A 817 0.44 -23.91 23.38
CA GLN A 817 1.14 -25.16 23.72
C GLN A 817 2.66 -24.96 23.84
N ASP A 818 3.38 -25.92 24.42
CA ASP A 818 4.84 -25.98 24.41
C ASP A 818 5.38 -25.79 22.97
N LEU A 819 6.37 -24.91 22.81
CA LEU A 819 6.91 -24.50 21.49
C LEU A 819 5.81 -24.00 20.54
N GLY A 820 4.76 -23.35 21.09
CA GLY A 820 3.58 -22.90 20.37
C GLY A 820 3.87 -21.74 19.41
N ILE A 821 4.88 -20.92 19.71
CA ILE A 821 5.38 -19.88 18.79
C ILE A 821 6.53 -20.48 17.97
N GLN A 822 6.32 -20.55 16.66
CA GLN A 822 7.29 -21.11 15.71
C GLN A 822 7.45 -20.20 14.50
N PHE A 823 8.66 -20.07 13.98
CA PHE A 823 8.92 -19.26 12.80
C PHE A 823 10.06 -19.82 11.95
N GLY A 824 10.05 -19.49 10.67
CA GLY A 824 11.15 -19.84 9.77
C GLY A 824 10.77 -19.81 8.30
N VAL A 825 11.42 -20.67 7.52
CA VAL A 825 11.31 -20.72 6.05
C VAL A 825 10.65 -22.02 5.59
N GLN A 826 9.97 -21.98 4.44
CA GLN A 826 9.38 -23.14 3.80
C GLN A 826 9.45 -23.02 2.28
N VAL A 827 9.55 -24.18 1.61
CA VAL A 827 9.57 -24.28 0.15
C VAL A 827 8.86 -25.55 -0.31
N GLN A 828 8.27 -25.50 -1.50
CA GLN A 828 7.65 -26.62 -2.17
C GLN A 828 8.26 -26.81 -3.57
N GLY A 829 8.52 -28.07 -3.95
CA GLY A 829 9.07 -28.42 -5.28
C GLY A 829 10.59 -28.55 -5.26
N THR A 830 11.15 -29.29 -6.23
CA THR A 830 12.55 -29.73 -6.23
C THR A 830 13.57 -28.68 -6.66
N ASP A 831 13.14 -27.62 -7.36
CA ASP A 831 14.04 -26.57 -7.89
C ASP A 831 13.67 -25.18 -7.31
N GLY A 832 13.56 -25.12 -5.99
CA GLY A 832 13.26 -23.88 -5.27
C GLY A 832 14.11 -23.74 -4.00
N TYR A 833 14.08 -22.57 -3.38
CA TYR A 833 14.62 -22.35 -2.05
C TYR A 833 13.87 -21.21 -1.33
N SER A 834 14.00 -21.19 0.00
CA SER A 834 13.64 -20.04 0.83
C SER A 834 14.72 -19.82 1.89
N ARG A 835 15.15 -18.58 2.06
CA ARG A 835 16.19 -18.19 3.03
C ARG A 835 15.84 -16.85 3.67
N ALA A 836 16.13 -16.70 4.95
CA ALA A 836 15.94 -15.44 5.68
C ALA A 836 16.82 -15.42 6.93
N ARG A 837 17.19 -14.23 7.40
CA ARG A 837 17.85 -14.03 8.70
C ARG A 837 16.86 -13.44 9.69
N PHE A 838 16.72 -14.09 10.84
CA PHE A 838 15.85 -13.65 11.94
C PHE A 838 16.70 -12.97 13.02
N LYS A 839 16.21 -11.87 13.58
CA LYS A 839 17.06 -10.96 14.39
C LYS A 839 16.56 -10.74 15.81
N LYS A 840 15.26 -10.62 16.00
CA LYS A 840 14.65 -10.27 17.29
C LYS A 840 13.24 -10.86 17.35
N ILE A 841 12.88 -11.36 18.53
CA ILE A 841 11.49 -11.60 18.90
C ILE A 841 11.15 -10.78 20.15
N GLU A 842 9.92 -10.28 20.20
CA GLU A 842 9.31 -9.67 21.37
C GLU A 842 7.98 -10.37 21.64
N ILE A 843 7.77 -10.82 22.87
CA ILE A 843 6.55 -11.48 23.32
C ILE A 843 6.07 -10.70 24.54
N ARG A 844 4.83 -10.21 24.48
CA ARG A 844 4.10 -9.65 25.62
C ARG A 844 2.93 -10.55 25.91
N ALA A 845 2.63 -10.82 27.17
CA ALA A 845 1.47 -11.61 27.55
C ALA A 845 0.95 -11.29 28.95
N GLU A 846 -0.25 -11.79 29.28
CA GLU A 846 -0.74 -11.80 30.65
C GLU A 846 0.12 -12.67 31.57
N ARG A 847 0.64 -13.79 31.03
CA ARG A 847 1.50 -14.73 31.76
C ARG A 847 2.56 -15.30 30.83
N LEU A 848 3.83 -15.25 31.24
CA LEU A 848 4.95 -15.91 30.61
C LEU A 848 5.57 -16.96 31.56
N GLY A 849 5.95 -18.10 31.01
CA GLY A 849 6.58 -19.20 31.73
C GLY A 849 7.69 -19.88 30.92
N GLY A 850 8.06 -21.09 31.32
CA GLY A 850 9.07 -21.91 30.63
C GLY A 850 10.51 -21.70 31.10
N LEU A 851 11.48 -22.13 30.29
CA LEU A 851 12.93 -22.15 30.61
C LEU A 851 13.62 -20.77 30.51
N VAL A 852 12.84 -19.70 30.63
CA VAL A 852 13.30 -18.33 30.35
C VAL A 852 14.04 -17.72 31.54
N THR A 853 13.72 -18.15 32.77
CA THR A 853 14.13 -17.50 34.03
C THR A 853 15.45 -17.99 34.63
N GLU A 854 15.96 -19.17 34.24
CA GLU A 854 17.26 -19.72 34.68
C GLU A 854 18.18 -19.88 33.44
N SER A 855 19.48 -19.58 33.57
CA SER A 855 20.45 -19.86 32.48
C SER A 855 20.69 -21.36 32.34
N ALA A 856 21.05 -21.82 31.14
CA ALA A 856 21.34 -23.23 30.88
C ALA A 856 22.42 -23.78 31.83
N ASP A 857 23.46 -22.99 32.11
CA ASP A 857 24.53 -23.32 33.05
C ASP A 857 24.03 -23.43 34.51
N ALA A 858 23.17 -22.50 34.96
CA ALA A 858 22.61 -22.54 36.30
C ALA A 858 21.71 -23.77 36.49
N MET A 859 20.92 -24.10 35.47
CA MET A 859 20.09 -25.30 35.44
C MET A 859 20.94 -26.57 35.45
N LEU A 860 21.99 -26.61 34.64
CA LEU A 860 22.94 -27.72 34.62
C LEU A 860 23.62 -27.90 35.98
N ALA A 861 24.10 -26.82 36.59
CA ALA A 861 24.71 -26.85 37.93
C ALA A 861 23.73 -27.38 38.99
N LYS A 862 22.46 -26.94 38.94
CA LYS A 862 21.38 -27.42 39.80
C LYS A 862 21.11 -28.92 39.58
N PHE A 863 21.02 -29.38 38.33
CA PHE A 863 20.82 -30.80 38.03
C PHE A 863 22.00 -31.67 38.41
N ASN A 864 23.22 -31.17 38.29
CA ASN A 864 24.43 -31.83 38.77
C ASN A 864 24.42 -31.95 40.31
N GLY A 865 24.04 -30.88 41.02
CA GLY A 865 23.86 -30.95 42.47
C GLY A 865 22.79 -31.96 42.90
N GLN A 866 21.66 -32.00 42.20
CA GLN A 866 20.59 -32.98 42.45
C GLN A 866 21.00 -34.42 42.10
N ARG A 867 21.80 -34.61 41.04
CA ARG A 867 22.33 -35.92 40.64
C ARG A 867 23.11 -36.57 41.79
N GLU A 868 23.92 -35.80 42.50
CA GLU A 868 24.70 -36.28 43.65
C GLU A 868 23.85 -36.58 44.89
N GLN A 869 22.61 -36.09 44.95
CA GLN A 869 21.68 -36.37 46.05
C GLN A 869 20.85 -37.65 45.82
N LEU A 870 20.90 -38.25 44.63
CA LEU A 870 20.18 -39.49 44.34
C LEU A 870 20.81 -40.67 45.12
N PRO A 871 20.01 -41.46 45.85
CA PRO A 871 20.51 -42.45 46.80
C PRO A 871 21.15 -43.68 46.15
N VAL A 872 20.88 -43.95 44.87
CA VAL A 872 21.40 -45.12 44.15
C VAL A 872 22.32 -44.69 43.01
N SER A 873 23.48 -45.33 42.92
CA SER A 873 24.49 -45.14 41.88
C SER A 873 24.85 -46.49 41.27
N PHE A 874 24.82 -46.58 39.94
CA PHE A 874 25.24 -47.74 39.17
C PHE A 874 26.12 -47.25 38.02
N HIS A 875 27.42 -47.57 38.08
CA HIS A 875 28.41 -47.14 37.11
C HIS A 875 29.14 -48.35 36.53
N CYS A 876 29.24 -48.39 35.20
CA CYS A 876 30.01 -49.39 34.46
C CYS A 876 30.98 -48.68 33.53
N ASP A 877 32.28 -48.90 33.75
CA ASP A 877 33.35 -48.49 32.85
C ASP A 877 33.79 -49.69 31.99
N PHE A 878 33.35 -49.68 30.74
CA PHE A 878 33.62 -50.74 29.77
C PHE A 878 35.03 -50.67 29.19
N SER A 879 35.79 -49.59 29.45
CA SER A 879 37.21 -49.51 29.08
C SER A 879 38.10 -50.36 29.99
N THR A 880 37.62 -50.67 31.20
CA THR A 880 38.37 -51.42 32.21
C THR A 880 37.74 -52.76 32.59
N THR A 881 36.42 -52.92 32.37
CA THR A 881 35.65 -54.08 32.82
C THR A 881 34.80 -54.68 31.68
N PRO A 882 34.72 -56.02 31.52
CA PRO A 882 33.83 -56.64 30.54
C PRO A 882 32.35 -56.48 30.90
N LEU A 883 31.46 -56.70 29.93
CA LEU A 883 30.01 -56.61 30.09
C LEU A 883 29.44 -57.77 30.93
N ASP A 884 28.78 -57.48 32.05
CA ASP A 884 28.07 -58.49 32.84
C ASP A 884 26.74 -58.86 32.18
N THR A 885 26.67 -60.10 31.66
CA THR A 885 25.46 -60.66 31.06
C THR A 885 24.26 -60.73 32.01
N ASN A 886 24.44 -60.59 33.32
CA ASN A 886 23.33 -60.50 34.24
C ASN A 886 22.69 -59.11 34.30
N ASP A 887 23.48 -58.05 34.10
CA ASP A 887 23.03 -56.66 34.15
C ASP A 887 22.63 -56.13 32.78
N PHE A 888 23.18 -56.72 31.72
CA PHE A 888 23.02 -56.23 30.36
C PHE A 888 22.47 -57.30 29.41
N HIS A 889 21.75 -56.83 28.39
CA HIS A 889 21.37 -57.60 27.22
C HIS A 889 21.92 -56.92 25.96
N THR A 890 22.54 -57.71 25.08
CA THR A 890 23.15 -57.25 23.83
C THR A 890 22.42 -57.83 22.62
N TRP A 891 22.43 -57.09 21.51
CA TRP A 891 21.93 -57.56 20.22
C TRP A 891 22.77 -56.98 19.08
N GLY A 892 22.77 -57.65 17.93
CA GLY A 892 23.63 -57.27 16.79
C GLY A 892 25.06 -57.76 16.94
N SER A 893 25.98 -57.19 16.15
CA SER A 893 27.40 -57.57 16.14
C SER A 893 28.18 -56.73 17.14
N LEU A 894 28.72 -57.38 18.17
CA LEU A 894 29.66 -56.79 19.13
C LEU A 894 30.95 -57.60 19.06
N SER A 895 32.11 -56.91 19.08
CA SER A 895 33.40 -57.60 19.16
C SER A 895 33.61 -58.21 20.55
N ASP A 896 34.44 -59.25 20.62
CA ASP A 896 34.93 -59.76 21.91
C ASP A 896 35.60 -58.62 22.67
N TRP A 897 35.29 -58.51 23.96
CA TRP A 897 35.84 -57.45 24.80
C TRP A 897 37.35 -57.66 25.00
N ASP A 898 38.14 -56.63 24.71
CA ASP A 898 39.56 -56.55 25.02
C ASP A 898 39.86 -55.22 25.71
N ARG A 899 40.63 -55.26 26.80
CA ARG A 899 41.04 -54.05 27.51
C ARG A 899 41.81 -53.07 26.61
N SER A 900 42.51 -53.58 25.58
CA SER A 900 43.29 -52.74 24.66
C SER A 900 42.43 -51.87 23.73
N THR A 901 41.16 -52.23 23.49
CA THR A 901 40.25 -51.47 22.61
C THR A 901 39.68 -50.24 23.29
N GLY A 902 39.79 -50.13 24.62
CA GLY A 902 39.33 -48.98 25.40
C GLY A 902 37.79 -48.87 25.51
N GLY A 903 37.06 -49.95 25.27
CA GLY A 903 35.60 -50.02 25.34
C GLY A 903 35.01 -51.19 24.55
N ILE A 904 33.67 -51.27 24.47
CA ILE A 904 32.96 -52.30 23.70
C ILE A 904 32.68 -51.79 22.28
N LEU A 905 33.27 -52.44 21.28
CA LEU A 905 33.04 -52.09 19.87
C LEU A 905 31.69 -52.66 19.41
N VAL A 906 30.82 -51.78 18.93
CA VAL A 906 29.50 -52.10 18.37
C VAL A 906 29.53 -51.83 16.87
N ASP A 907 29.27 -52.87 16.08
CA ASP A 907 29.21 -52.82 14.63
C ASP A 907 27.75 -52.90 14.15
N ALA A 908 27.30 -51.85 13.44
CA ALA A 908 25.97 -51.80 12.85
C ALA A 908 26.06 -51.89 11.33
N VAL A 909 25.74 -53.06 10.78
CA VAL A 909 25.56 -53.28 9.33
C VAL A 909 24.23 -52.66 8.90
N GLY A 910 24.30 -51.78 7.91
CA GLY A 910 23.15 -51.05 7.40
C GLY A 910 22.19 -51.92 6.59
N SER A 911 20.92 -51.52 6.59
CA SER A 911 19.84 -52.17 5.87
C SER A 911 18.85 -51.13 5.33
N ASP A 912 18.12 -51.46 4.26
CA ASP A 912 16.97 -50.65 3.80
C ASP A 912 15.75 -50.76 4.76
N LYS A 913 15.82 -51.62 5.78
CA LYS A 913 14.88 -51.66 6.91
C LYS A 913 15.60 -51.18 8.16
N TRP A 914 14.85 -50.62 9.10
CA TRP A 914 15.43 -50.19 10.36
C TRP A 914 15.93 -51.41 11.18
N THR A 915 17.23 -51.42 11.46
CA THR A 915 17.94 -52.39 12.29
C THR A 915 18.94 -51.66 13.18
N SER A 916 19.30 -52.21 14.33
CA SER A 916 20.32 -51.64 15.20
C SER A 916 21.18 -52.73 15.84
N ALA A 917 22.33 -52.33 16.37
CA ALA A 917 23.14 -53.12 17.28
C ALA A 917 23.36 -52.32 18.58
N GLY A 918 23.44 -52.98 19.73
CA GLY A 918 23.57 -52.24 20.98
C GLY A 918 23.49 -53.07 22.26
N ILE A 919 23.41 -52.33 23.37
CA ILE A 919 23.42 -52.81 24.74
C ILE A 919 22.21 -52.20 25.47
N SER A 920 21.54 -53.00 26.31
CA SER A 920 20.39 -52.56 27.11
C SER A 920 20.51 -53.01 28.57
N LEU A 921 20.03 -52.17 29.49
CA LEU A 921 20.07 -52.43 30.93
C LEU A 921 18.87 -53.27 31.38
N LYS A 922 19.11 -54.32 32.15
CA LYS A 922 18.08 -55.25 32.67
C LYS A 922 17.34 -54.77 33.93
N HIS A 923 17.59 -53.53 34.36
CA HIS A 923 17.05 -52.96 35.59
C HIS A 923 15.76 -52.16 35.36
N VAL A 924 14.93 -52.10 36.39
CA VAL A 924 13.79 -51.17 36.50
C VAL A 924 14.24 -49.94 37.29
N ILE A 925 14.00 -48.75 36.76
CA ILE A 925 14.39 -47.47 37.39
C ILE A 925 13.13 -46.75 37.85
N HIS A 926 13.03 -46.43 39.14
CA HIS A 926 11.89 -45.72 39.73
C HIS A 926 12.27 -44.29 40.12
N GLY A 927 11.28 -43.39 40.10
CA GLY A 927 11.44 -42.01 40.55
C GLY A 927 12.39 -41.19 39.68
N ASP A 928 13.00 -40.16 40.26
CA ASP A 928 13.98 -39.34 39.53
C ASP A 928 15.23 -40.14 39.18
N PHE A 929 15.79 -39.86 38.01
CA PHE A 929 16.99 -40.53 37.51
C PHE A 929 17.84 -39.62 36.64
N ASP A 930 19.08 -40.02 36.45
CA ASP A 930 20.07 -39.33 35.63
C ASP A 930 20.98 -40.38 34.99
N ILE A 931 20.91 -40.52 33.67
CA ILE A 931 21.58 -41.58 32.91
C ILE A 931 22.51 -40.93 31.90
N THR A 932 23.79 -41.27 31.98
CA THR A 932 24.84 -40.79 31.07
C THR A 932 25.48 -41.98 30.37
N PHE A 933 25.65 -41.86 29.06
CA PHE A 933 26.27 -42.87 28.19
C PHE A 933 27.41 -42.21 27.41
N ALA A 934 28.65 -42.66 27.64
CA ALA A 934 29.83 -42.18 26.94
C ALA A 934 30.27 -43.15 25.83
N PHE A 935 30.64 -42.61 24.68
CA PHE A 935 31.02 -43.35 23.49
C PHE A 935 32.07 -42.64 22.64
N GLN A 936 32.60 -43.34 21.65
CA GLN A 936 33.42 -42.77 20.60
C GLN A 936 32.93 -43.28 19.24
N ALA A 937 32.46 -42.36 18.40
CA ALA A 937 32.01 -42.67 17.06
C ALA A 937 33.22 -42.85 16.13
N ASN A 938 33.75 -44.07 16.02
CA ASN A 938 34.94 -44.38 15.21
C ASN A 938 34.66 -44.23 13.71
N GLN A 939 33.50 -44.70 13.25
CA GLN A 939 33.10 -44.60 11.85
C GLN A 939 31.58 -44.48 11.75
N LEU A 940 31.07 -43.35 11.26
CA LEU A 940 29.66 -43.19 10.92
C LEU A 940 29.52 -43.07 9.41
N ALA A 941 28.95 -44.11 8.77
CA ALA A 941 28.71 -44.10 7.33
C ALA A 941 27.70 -43.01 6.97
N VAL A 942 27.91 -42.35 5.82
CA VAL A 942 26.88 -41.48 5.22
C VAL A 942 25.70 -42.37 4.81
N PRO A 943 24.50 -42.15 5.38
CA PRO A 943 23.36 -43.00 5.12
C PRO A 943 22.85 -42.82 3.68
N LYS A 944 21.98 -43.74 3.24
CA LYS A 944 21.23 -43.58 1.99
C LYS A 944 20.29 -42.37 2.07
N GLU A 945 20.00 -41.74 0.93
CA GLU A 945 19.03 -40.65 0.85
C GLU A 945 17.67 -41.05 1.48
N GLY A 946 17.15 -40.20 2.37
CA GLY A 946 15.92 -40.47 3.12
C GLY A 946 16.09 -41.28 4.42
N ASP A 947 17.32 -41.65 4.78
CA ASP A 947 17.65 -42.43 5.99
C ASP A 947 18.67 -41.70 6.90
N TYR A 948 19.00 -42.28 8.06
CA TYR A 948 19.95 -41.71 9.03
C TYR A 948 20.93 -42.76 9.58
N THR A 949 22.15 -42.34 9.90
CA THR A 949 23.06 -43.11 10.76
C THR A 949 23.04 -42.48 12.14
N GLN A 950 22.74 -43.24 13.20
CA GLN A 950 22.39 -42.67 14.49
C GLN A 950 22.97 -43.45 15.68
N VAL A 951 23.52 -42.73 16.66
CA VAL A 951 23.82 -43.23 18.01
C VAL A 951 22.70 -42.78 18.94
N PHE A 952 22.20 -43.68 19.80
CA PHE A 952 21.10 -43.40 20.71
C PHE A 952 21.48 -43.69 22.17
N LEU A 953 21.02 -42.83 23.06
CA LEU A 953 20.60 -43.19 24.41
C LEU A 953 19.08 -43.08 24.47
N GLN A 954 18.41 -44.23 24.55
CA GLN A 954 16.95 -44.33 24.61
C GLN A 954 16.51 -44.80 25.99
N VAL A 955 15.44 -44.19 26.53
CA VAL A 955 14.69 -44.68 27.69
C VAL A 955 13.24 -44.96 27.32
N GLU A 956 12.63 -45.98 27.92
CA GLU A 956 11.24 -46.41 27.68
C GLU A 956 10.51 -46.60 29.02
N THR A 957 9.34 -45.99 29.16
CA THR A 957 8.51 -46.07 30.36
C THR A 957 7.71 -47.37 30.43
N SER A 958 7.31 -47.78 31.63
CA SER A 958 6.59 -49.04 31.88
C SER A 958 5.06 -48.97 31.72
N ASP A 959 4.51 -47.82 31.32
CA ASP A 959 3.08 -47.60 31.11
C ASP A 959 2.55 -48.28 29.84
N VAL A 960 1.22 -48.31 29.68
CA VAL A 960 0.53 -48.96 28.55
C VAL A 960 0.95 -48.35 27.20
N ASP A 961 1.24 -47.05 27.18
CA ASP A 961 1.64 -46.34 25.97
C ASP A 961 3.14 -46.47 25.67
N ARG A 962 3.94 -46.96 26.63
CA ARG A 962 5.38 -47.14 26.54
C ARG A 962 6.04 -45.95 25.84
N MET A 963 5.88 -44.78 26.44
CA MET A 963 6.52 -43.56 25.96
C MET A 963 8.04 -43.79 25.88
N GLN A 964 8.63 -43.32 24.78
CA GLN A 964 10.06 -43.42 24.54
C GLN A 964 10.65 -42.02 24.48
N PHE A 965 11.83 -41.85 25.05
CA PHE A 965 12.61 -40.62 25.00
C PHE A 965 14.02 -40.96 24.52
N ASN A 966 14.50 -40.23 23.52
CA ASN A 966 15.72 -40.53 22.80
C ASN A 966 16.63 -39.31 22.79
N ALA A 967 17.80 -39.43 23.40
CA ALA A 967 18.96 -38.59 23.13
C ALA A 967 19.74 -39.22 21.99
N MET A 968 20.12 -38.45 20.97
CA MET A 968 20.69 -39.01 19.75
C MET A 968 21.80 -38.15 19.17
N LEU A 969 22.79 -38.80 18.56
CA LEU A 969 23.69 -38.19 17.57
C LEU A 969 23.30 -38.73 16.19
N SER A 970 22.89 -37.86 15.29
CA SER A 970 22.37 -38.22 13.97
C SER A 970 23.26 -37.66 12.87
N LYS A 971 23.73 -38.55 11.98
CA LYS A 971 24.41 -38.21 10.73
C LYS A 971 23.42 -38.31 9.57
N SER A 972 23.33 -37.25 8.78
CA SER A 972 22.42 -37.12 7.64
C SER A 972 23.08 -37.50 6.31
N PRO A 973 22.30 -37.73 5.23
CA PRO A 973 22.83 -37.98 3.88
C PRO A 973 23.72 -36.84 3.33
N ARG A 974 23.57 -35.62 3.86
CA ARG A 974 24.41 -34.46 3.53
C ARG A 974 25.72 -34.42 4.33
N ASP A 975 26.13 -35.55 4.93
CA ASP A 975 27.31 -35.70 5.80
C ASP A 975 27.29 -34.84 7.07
N ALA A 976 26.18 -34.15 7.35
CA ALA A 976 26.04 -33.27 8.50
C ALA A 976 25.65 -34.05 9.75
N ILE A 977 26.31 -33.77 10.87
CA ILE A 977 26.10 -34.39 12.19
C ILE A 977 25.34 -33.41 13.10
N VAL A 978 24.36 -33.91 13.85
CA VAL A 978 23.56 -33.13 14.80
C VAL A 978 23.18 -33.96 16.02
N SER A 979 23.14 -33.32 17.18
CA SER A 979 22.56 -33.89 18.41
C SER A 979 21.07 -33.58 18.47
N GLN A 980 20.25 -34.58 18.80
CA GLN A 980 18.78 -34.48 18.74
C GLN A 980 18.10 -35.11 19.96
N GLY A 981 17.00 -34.50 20.39
CA GLY A 981 16.08 -35.03 21.37
C GLY A 981 14.76 -35.36 20.71
N GLN A 982 14.25 -36.57 20.92
CA GLN A 982 12.95 -37.01 20.41
C GLN A 982 12.15 -37.76 21.48
N PHE A 983 10.83 -37.67 21.42
CA PHE A 983 9.94 -38.56 22.16
C PHE A 983 8.89 -39.16 21.27
N ARG A 984 8.36 -40.32 21.70
CA ARG A 984 7.33 -41.05 20.98
C ARG A 984 6.02 -41.02 21.75
N THR A 985 4.95 -40.58 21.09
CA THR A 985 3.58 -40.68 21.61
C THR A 985 2.77 -41.68 20.79
N ARG A 986 1.70 -42.20 21.39
CA ARG A 986 0.78 -43.15 20.75
C ARG A 986 -0.55 -42.47 20.47
N ASN A 987 -0.96 -42.44 19.20
CA ASN A 987 -2.26 -41.94 18.76
C ASN A 987 -3.06 -43.12 18.20
N GLY A 988 -3.88 -43.74 19.06
CA GLY A 988 -4.60 -44.98 18.73
C GLY A 988 -3.65 -46.16 18.45
N GLU A 989 -3.68 -46.70 17.24
CA GLU A 989 -2.79 -47.78 16.79
C GLU A 989 -1.45 -47.29 16.21
N ARG A 990 -1.26 -45.97 16.03
CA ARG A 990 -0.06 -45.40 15.39
C ARG A 990 0.85 -44.74 16.42
N TYR A 991 2.15 -44.83 16.19
CA TYR A 991 3.16 -44.08 16.93
C TYR A 991 3.54 -42.81 16.16
N SER A 992 3.72 -41.70 16.87
CA SER A 992 4.27 -40.46 16.33
C SER A 992 5.57 -40.12 17.07
N TYR A 993 6.60 -39.71 16.33
CA TYR A 993 7.89 -39.28 16.88
C TYR A 993 7.97 -37.76 16.80
N ASN A 994 8.05 -37.11 17.95
CA ASN A 994 8.05 -35.66 18.10
C ASN A 994 9.45 -35.21 18.48
N ARG A 995 9.93 -34.14 17.83
CA ARG A 995 11.25 -33.56 18.10
C ARG A 995 11.13 -32.56 19.24
N MET A 996 11.96 -32.71 20.27
CA MET A 996 12.11 -31.73 21.35
C MET A 996 13.11 -30.62 20.98
N GLY A 997 14.12 -30.98 20.20
CA GLY A 997 15.13 -30.05 19.73
C GLY A 997 16.29 -30.72 19.00
N SER A 998 17.10 -29.88 18.36
CA SER A 998 18.30 -30.28 17.61
C SER A 998 19.36 -29.20 17.72
N LEU A 999 20.63 -29.60 17.89
CA LEU A 999 21.79 -28.70 17.93
C LEU A 999 22.97 -29.30 17.14
N GLY A 1000 23.69 -28.45 16.41
CA GLY A 1000 24.87 -28.86 15.62
C GLY A 1000 26.15 -28.95 16.47
N ILE A 1001 26.20 -29.89 17.42
CA ILE A 1001 27.38 -30.08 18.26
C ILE A 1001 28.43 -30.90 17.49
N THR A 1002 29.65 -30.38 17.41
CA THR A 1002 30.76 -31.07 16.74
C THR A 1002 31.29 -32.17 17.65
N SER A 1003 31.16 -33.42 17.22
CA SER A 1003 31.76 -34.61 17.86
C SER A 1003 31.42 -34.83 19.35
N PRO A 1004 30.13 -34.86 19.76
CA PRO A 1004 29.78 -35.23 21.12
C PRO A 1004 30.21 -36.67 21.42
N ASP A 1005 30.79 -36.88 22.59
CA ASP A 1005 31.31 -38.15 23.08
C ASP A 1005 30.49 -38.72 24.25
N TYR A 1006 29.44 -38.03 24.69
CA TYR A 1006 28.39 -38.63 25.52
C TYR A 1006 27.00 -38.02 25.31
N LEU A 1007 25.99 -38.82 25.65
CA LEU A 1007 24.58 -38.44 25.72
C LEU A 1007 24.09 -38.62 27.16
N ARG A 1008 23.26 -37.69 27.62
CA ARG A 1008 22.70 -37.70 28.98
C ARG A 1008 21.20 -37.48 28.94
N LEU A 1009 20.46 -38.23 29.74
CA LEU A 1009 19.02 -38.13 29.88
C LEU A 1009 18.66 -38.22 31.36
N LEU A 1010 17.94 -37.23 31.86
CA LEU A 1010 17.50 -37.18 33.25
C LEU A 1010 16.01 -36.85 33.37
N ARG A 1011 15.38 -37.36 34.44
CA ARG A 1011 14.05 -36.95 34.88
C ARG A 1011 14.16 -36.24 36.22
N ARG A 1012 13.46 -35.10 36.34
CA ARG A 1012 13.21 -34.40 37.59
C ARG A 1012 11.71 -34.13 37.69
N ASP A 1013 11.08 -34.67 38.72
CA ASP A 1013 9.63 -34.66 38.90
C ASP A 1013 8.89 -35.20 37.66
N THR A 1014 8.23 -34.30 36.91
CA THR A 1014 7.43 -34.61 35.72
C THR A 1014 8.07 -34.17 34.41
N LYS A 1015 9.34 -33.76 34.42
CA LYS A 1015 10.06 -33.32 33.20
C LYS A 1015 11.27 -34.19 32.90
N ILE A 1016 11.46 -34.50 31.62
CA ILE A 1016 12.68 -35.11 31.08
C ILE A 1016 13.52 -34.03 30.41
N TYR A 1017 14.83 -34.11 30.62
CA TYR A 1017 15.84 -33.26 29.98
C TYR A 1017 16.86 -34.14 29.27
N ILE A 1018 17.25 -33.71 28.07
CA ILE A 1018 18.22 -34.39 27.22
C ILE A 1018 19.41 -33.48 27.00
N TYR A 1019 20.61 -33.98 27.26
CA TYR A 1019 21.87 -33.29 27.05
C TYR A 1019 22.79 -34.10 26.12
N ALA A 1020 23.68 -33.41 25.44
CA ALA A 1020 24.84 -34.01 24.79
C ALA A 1020 26.07 -33.19 25.19
N GLY A 1021 27.20 -33.85 25.40
CA GLY A 1021 28.42 -33.15 25.81
C GLY A 1021 29.66 -33.64 25.09
N VAL A 1022 30.71 -32.86 25.29
CA VAL A 1022 32.06 -33.11 24.78
C VAL A 1022 32.99 -33.11 25.98
N GLU A 1023 33.52 -34.27 26.34
CA GLU A 1023 34.30 -34.48 27.57
C GLU A 1023 35.58 -33.63 27.55
N SER A 1024 36.22 -33.48 26.38
CA SER A 1024 37.43 -32.65 26.21
C SER A 1024 37.17 -31.15 26.46
N GLU A 1025 35.96 -30.67 26.19
CA GLU A 1025 35.54 -29.28 26.39
C GLU A 1025 34.96 -29.03 27.79
N LYS A 1026 34.68 -30.11 28.55
CA LYS A 1026 33.97 -30.07 29.84
C LYS A 1026 32.67 -29.27 29.79
N HIS A 1027 31.95 -29.40 28.67
CA HIS A 1027 30.72 -28.64 28.44
C HIS A 1027 29.58 -29.57 28.02
N GLU A 1028 28.37 -29.30 28.56
CA GLU A 1028 27.13 -30.02 28.27
C GLU A 1028 26.12 -29.06 27.66
N TYR A 1029 25.54 -29.47 26.54
CA TYR A 1029 24.52 -28.70 25.83
C TYR A 1029 23.15 -29.35 26.07
N LEU A 1030 22.21 -28.58 26.62
CA LEU A 1030 20.81 -29.00 26.71
C LEU A 1030 20.24 -29.12 25.29
N ILE A 1031 19.79 -30.31 24.87
CA ILE A 1031 19.22 -30.58 23.54
C ILE A 1031 17.71 -30.42 23.52
N GLY A 1032 17.02 -30.69 24.63
CA GLY A 1032 15.58 -30.49 24.73
C GLY A 1032 15.00 -30.99 26.04
N SER A 1033 13.77 -30.58 26.31
CA SER A 1033 13.00 -31.07 27.45
C SER A 1033 11.54 -31.23 27.09
N THR A 1034 10.83 -32.09 27.80
CA THR A 1034 9.38 -32.24 27.68
C THR A 1034 8.80 -32.84 28.95
N SER A 1035 7.48 -32.79 29.09
CA SER A 1035 6.74 -33.47 30.14
C SER A 1035 6.80 -35.00 29.96
N ALA A 1036 6.97 -35.71 31.06
CA ALA A 1036 7.03 -37.16 31.12
C ALA A 1036 6.20 -37.69 32.28
N PRO A 1037 5.55 -38.86 32.13
CA PRO A 1037 4.79 -39.48 33.21
C PRO A 1037 5.72 -39.92 34.34
N GLY A 1038 5.25 -39.85 35.59
CA GLY A 1038 5.97 -40.27 36.80
C GLY A 1038 6.12 -41.80 36.98
N VAL A 1039 5.94 -42.59 35.91
CA VAL A 1039 6.01 -44.05 35.94
C VAL A 1039 7.47 -44.56 35.85
N PRO A 1040 7.79 -45.78 36.32
CA PRO A 1040 9.14 -46.34 36.20
C PRO A 1040 9.60 -46.54 34.74
N LEU A 1041 10.92 -46.62 34.53
CA LEU A 1041 11.48 -47.13 33.27
C LEU A 1041 11.37 -48.65 33.23
N ALA A 1042 10.90 -49.18 32.10
CA ALA A 1042 10.73 -50.62 31.89
C ALA A 1042 12.07 -51.36 31.96
N PRO A 1043 12.09 -52.66 32.31
CA PRO A 1043 13.27 -53.49 32.10
C PRO A 1043 13.62 -53.53 30.61
N PHE A 1044 14.91 -53.52 30.26
CA PHE A 1044 15.39 -53.29 28.88
C PHE A 1044 15.00 -51.93 28.31
N GLY A 1045 14.53 -51.00 29.15
CA GLY A 1045 14.05 -49.68 28.75
C GLY A 1045 15.18 -48.70 28.48
N VAL A 1046 16.33 -48.85 29.14
CA VAL A 1046 17.54 -48.05 28.86
C VAL A 1046 18.38 -48.77 27.80
N ARG A 1047 18.57 -48.14 26.64
CA ARG A 1047 19.23 -48.74 25.46
C ARG A 1047 20.28 -47.79 24.89
N MET A 1048 21.49 -48.29 24.71
CA MET A 1048 22.59 -47.64 24.00
C MET A 1048 22.78 -48.36 22.67
N MET A 1049 22.51 -47.69 21.54
CA MET A 1049 22.45 -48.39 20.25
C MET A 1049 22.99 -47.57 19.09
N LEU A 1050 23.46 -48.28 18.06
CA LEU A 1050 23.90 -47.75 16.79
C LEU A 1050 23.01 -48.26 15.66
N HIS A 1051 22.55 -47.35 14.82
CA HIS A 1051 21.81 -47.61 13.60
C HIS A 1051 22.60 -47.08 12.39
N THR A 1052 22.64 -47.85 11.31
CA THR A 1052 23.24 -47.44 10.03
C THR A 1052 22.17 -47.47 8.95
N GLY A 1053 21.90 -46.32 8.33
CA GLY A 1053 20.86 -46.20 7.30
C GLY A 1053 21.33 -46.63 5.91
N GLY A 1054 20.63 -47.60 5.31
CA GLY A 1054 20.87 -48.10 3.96
C GLY A 1054 21.79 -49.33 3.87
N SER A 1055 21.44 -50.25 2.97
CA SER A 1055 22.19 -51.48 2.69
C SER A 1055 23.64 -51.21 2.26
N ASP A 1056 24.53 -52.17 2.49
CA ASP A 1056 25.96 -52.15 2.12
C ASP A 1056 26.83 -51.07 2.80
N ARG A 1057 26.35 -50.52 3.91
CA ARG A 1057 27.07 -49.56 4.76
C ARG A 1057 27.36 -50.19 6.12
N THR A 1058 28.44 -49.77 6.77
CA THR A 1058 28.72 -50.18 8.16
C THR A 1058 29.17 -48.97 8.95
N SER A 1059 28.65 -48.87 10.18
CA SER A 1059 29.10 -47.90 11.17
C SER A 1059 29.60 -48.61 12.40
N GLN A 1060 30.53 -47.98 13.11
CA GLN A 1060 31.18 -48.50 14.30
C GLN A 1060 31.17 -47.43 15.39
N MET A 1061 30.78 -47.83 16.61
CA MET A 1061 30.94 -47.02 17.81
C MET A 1061 31.61 -47.83 18.92
N LEU A 1062 32.46 -47.17 19.70
CA LEU A 1062 33.03 -47.73 20.91
C LEU A 1062 32.23 -47.22 22.11
N VAL A 1063 31.57 -48.12 22.85
CA VAL A 1063 30.85 -47.80 24.09
C VAL A 1063 31.86 -47.80 25.24
N LYS A 1064 32.04 -46.64 25.89
CA LYS A 1064 33.07 -46.45 26.93
C LYS A 1064 32.50 -46.66 28.33
N SER A 1065 31.36 -46.06 28.66
CA SER A 1065 30.76 -46.18 29.99
C SER A 1065 29.26 -45.93 30.01
N LEU A 1066 28.61 -46.43 31.06
CA LEU A 1066 27.23 -46.11 31.45
C LEU A 1066 27.22 -45.71 32.92
N ASP A 1067 26.65 -44.56 33.25
CA ASP A 1067 26.48 -44.08 34.62
C ASP A 1067 25.01 -43.73 34.89
N VAL A 1068 24.40 -44.42 35.85
CA VAL A 1068 23.01 -44.30 36.25
C VAL A 1068 22.94 -43.86 37.71
N LYS A 1069 22.36 -42.70 37.96
CA LYS A 1069 21.93 -42.26 39.29
C LYS A 1069 20.41 -42.30 39.35
N ALA A 1070 19.83 -42.84 40.41
CA ALA A 1070 18.37 -42.98 40.52
C ALA A 1070 17.87 -42.95 41.96
N GLN A 1071 16.57 -42.68 42.13
CA GLN A 1071 15.90 -42.81 43.41
C GLN A 1071 15.81 -44.28 43.86
N GLN A 1072 15.56 -45.20 42.93
CA GLN A 1072 15.63 -46.64 43.17
C GLN A 1072 15.94 -47.39 41.88
N LEU A 1073 16.78 -48.42 42.00
CA LEU A 1073 17.18 -49.32 40.92
C LEU A 1073 16.94 -50.77 41.35
N THR A 1074 16.12 -51.51 40.60
CA THR A 1074 15.77 -52.91 40.92
C THR A 1074 16.22 -53.84 39.79
N ARG A 1075 17.03 -54.86 40.11
CA ARG A 1075 17.47 -55.91 39.18
C ARG A 1075 16.42 -57.02 39.10
N LEU A 1076 16.12 -57.51 37.90
CA LEU A 1076 15.25 -58.68 37.72
C LEU A 1076 16.05 -59.97 37.80
N GLU A 1077 15.59 -60.93 38.61
CA GLU A 1077 16.19 -62.28 38.67
C GLU A 1077 15.84 -63.11 37.42
N VAL A 1078 16.78 -63.96 37.01
CA VAL A 1078 16.69 -64.80 35.81
C VAL A 1078 15.55 -65.82 35.98
N GLY A 1079 14.39 -65.51 35.42
CA GLY A 1079 13.21 -66.37 35.44
C GLY A 1079 11.89 -65.69 35.08
N GLN A 1080 11.81 -64.35 35.18
CA GLN A 1080 10.60 -63.57 34.84
C GLN A 1080 10.65 -62.87 33.46
N ILE A 1081 11.65 -63.17 32.63
CA ILE A 1081 11.94 -62.40 31.41
C ILE A 1081 11.27 -63.07 30.21
N ALA A 1082 10.19 -62.47 29.69
CA ALA A 1082 9.83 -62.67 28.29
C ALA A 1082 10.87 -61.94 27.44
N ASN A 1083 11.65 -62.70 26.65
CA ASN A 1083 12.60 -62.14 25.70
C ASN A 1083 11.91 -61.04 24.87
N PRO A 1084 12.45 -59.81 24.79
CA PRO A 1084 11.92 -58.80 23.89
C PRO A 1084 12.24 -59.25 22.46
N GLY A 1085 11.32 -60.04 21.88
CA GLY A 1085 11.41 -60.42 20.48
C GLY A 1085 11.59 -59.15 19.66
N THR A 1086 12.58 -59.18 18.77
CA THR A 1086 12.87 -58.18 17.76
C THR A 1086 11.60 -57.92 16.94
N ARG A 1087 10.72 -57.06 17.45
CA ARG A 1087 9.64 -56.51 16.65
C ARG A 1087 10.31 -55.52 15.72
N THR A 1088 10.33 -55.85 14.44
CA THR A 1088 10.61 -54.91 13.36
C THR A 1088 9.61 -53.77 13.48
N ILE A 1089 9.96 -52.73 14.22
CA ILE A 1089 9.24 -51.47 14.20
C ILE A 1089 9.81 -50.76 13.00
N THR A 1090 9.04 -50.70 11.91
CA THR A 1090 9.36 -49.81 10.80
C THR A 1090 9.12 -48.39 11.29
N PRO A 1091 10.14 -47.52 11.47
CA PRO A 1091 9.88 -46.10 11.38
C PRO A 1091 9.45 -45.89 9.93
N ARG A 1092 8.17 -45.60 9.73
CA ARG A 1092 7.80 -44.96 8.47
C ARG A 1092 8.47 -43.59 8.52
N THR A 1093 9.47 -43.39 7.66
CA THR A 1093 9.71 -42.07 7.08
C THR A 1093 8.34 -41.44 6.83
N PRO A 1094 8.09 -40.17 7.21
CA PRO A 1094 6.84 -39.53 6.87
C PRO A 1094 6.64 -39.71 5.37
N LYS A 1095 5.64 -40.51 4.98
CA LYS A 1095 5.26 -40.56 3.58
C LYS A 1095 4.95 -39.12 3.20
N PRO A 1096 5.42 -38.62 2.03
CA PRO A 1096 4.85 -37.39 1.50
C PRO A 1096 3.34 -37.56 1.57
N SER A 1097 2.67 -36.60 2.23
CA SER A 1097 1.22 -36.57 2.33
C SER A 1097 0.67 -36.89 0.95
N THR A 1098 -0.04 -38.00 0.80
CA THR A 1098 -0.81 -38.25 -0.39
C THR A 1098 -1.64 -36.98 -0.62
N PRO A 1099 -1.63 -36.38 -1.82
CA PRO A 1099 -2.42 -35.18 -2.05
C PRO A 1099 -3.86 -35.47 -1.60
N PRO A 1100 -4.51 -34.54 -0.88
CA PRO A 1100 -5.89 -34.74 -0.46
C PRO A 1100 -6.71 -35.11 -1.70
N THR A 1101 -7.61 -36.08 -1.55
CA THR A 1101 -8.62 -36.35 -2.56
C THR A 1101 -9.26 -35.01 -2.92
N LYS A 1102 -9.08 -34.60 -4.17
CA LYS A 1102 -9.55 -33.32 -4.72
C LYS A 1102 -10.97 -33.04 -4.23
N SER A 1103 -11.17 -31.84 -3.67
CA SER A 1103 -12.48 -31.37 -3.23
C SER A 1103 -13.51 -31.48 -4.36
N LEU A 1104 -14.79 -31.67 -4.04
CA LEU A 1104 -15.88 -31.74 -5.02
C LEU A 1104 -15.84 -30.57 -6.04
N PRO A 1105 -15.55 -29.31 -5.63
CA PRO A 1105 -15.36 -28.19 -6.57
C PRO A 1105 -14.23 -28.40 -7.59
N THR A 1106 -13.09 -28.96 -7.16
CA THR A 1106 -11.94 -29.21 -8.05
C THR A 1106 -12.25 -30.30 -9.09
N ARG A 1107 -13.07 -31.31 -8.72
CA ARG A 1107 -13.53 -32.34 -9.66
C ARG A 1107 -14.52 -31.78 -10.68
N ILE A 1108 -15.38 -30.83 -10.28
CA ILE A 1108 -16.33 -30.17 -11.17
C ILE A 1108 -15.59 -29.27 -12.18
N ILE A 1109 -14.58 -28.50 -11.74
CA ILE A 1109 -13.77 -27.63 -12.61
C ILE A 1109 -12.95 -28.45 -13.63
N GLU A 1110 -12.40 -29.61 -13.24
CA GLU A 1110 -11.70 -30.50 -14.17
C GLU A 1110 -12.67 -31.23 -15.13
N SER A 1111 -13.88 -31.56 -14.68
CA SER A 1111 -14.92 -32.14 -15.54
C SER A 1111 -15.45 -31.13 -16.58
N VAL A 1112 -15.45 -29.83 -16.26
CA VAL A 1112 -15.78 -28.75 -17.20
C VAL A 1112 -14.62 -28.50 -18.17
N ARG A 1113 -13.35 -28.57 -17.73
CA ARG A 1113 -12.19 -28.45 -18.63
C ARG A 1113 -12.08 -29.59 -19.64
N GLY A 1114 -12.51 -30.80 -19.29
CA GLY A 1114 -12.58 -31.94 -20.21
C GLY A 1114 -13.71 -31.88 -21.24
N LEU A 1115 -14.65 -30.92 -21.11
CA LEU A 1115 -15.71 -30.65 -22.09
C LEU A 1115 -15.32 -29.57 -23.13
N PHE A 1116 -14.18 -28.89 -22.93
CA PHE A 1116 -13.64 -27.85 -23.83
C PHE A 1116 -12.25 -28.21 -24.40
N GLN A 1117 -11.82 -29.46 -24.23
CA GLN A 1117 -10.83 -30.14 -25.08
C GLN A 1117 -11.55 -31.15 -25.95
#